data_AF-A0A954V700-F1
#
_entry.id   AF-A0A954V700-F1
#
_cell.length_a   1.000
_cell.length_b   1.000
_cell.length_c   1.000
_cell.angle_alpha   90.00
_cell.angle_beta   90.00
_cell.angle_gamma   90.00
#
_symmetry.space_group_name_H-M   'P 1'
#
loop_
_entity.id
_entity.type
_entity.pdbx_description
1 polymer ?
#
loop_
_entity_poly.entity_id
_entity_poly.type
_entity_poly.pdbx_seq_one_letter_code
_entity_poly.pdbx_strand_id
1 'polypeptide(L)'
;MPGNWAPNIVPGPDDEVYIGNLPGAKNSTVYLGAPGTGYKYLEISDGMTLDLAGGELVSFDQAHITGENSQLIVRPAAGPNFHDFQGELLLQPHARFHMVDNVDVRLFGTTIANGTISGRGHILVESYEPFGLGGEIHPDANGGITITQGSMERYPVNLDSFLGGGHLNLETPSSSLTINASALVDSFSGWITMAPGASLAMNLEEPWRADNNSQINIGSSNVPAAVSRILGSDVEFDGTVNVRGDQGHLQVTANASVMENAVVMIGEGDRLEFDGETTLLGGRYVVAEDGLITFDGHTVVNAGHIETFSNFSSDGTVQFNGPTTWKGHLEVEGIARQVGNATVGGITNVQANVFDMDGGGNAEWDINHIATINAESIDSTISNTFDGVLNVNGLFGRLNVQLTGVFDKWTMNGELNLSNPLPNVAVRIDGATMRSSGVINADGKVRIAADVEFAGNSETNFDDASTELWMESHTLVEDGAAFVGDGMLRNRSTGDMVLADGASLDAVGLVNEGLLAIGNSPGIASVDRFENTADATWLVEIGGHLEGVEHDVLQVTAGETLLNGTLEINLVDAGDGLFHPEVGDEFTILTSVGDVVGHFQNNPVSLADGQQFSWEVLYHPHDVTVRLLDIAVPEPAPLGIVAVFLFAAGATRTVRFRELKQA
;
A
#
# COMPACT_ATOMS: atom_id res chain seq x y z
N MET A 1 -60.80 33.27 16.42
CA MET A 1 -59.88 34.31 16.91
C MET A 1 -58.56 33.61 17.16
N PRO A 2 -57.48 33.87 16.40
CA PRO A 2 -56.21 33.20 16.62
C PRO A 2 -55.45 33.92 17.73
N GLY A 3 -55.28 33.24 18.85
CA GLY A 3 -54.69 33.73 20.10
C GLY A 3 -55.22 32.95 21.29
N ASN A 4 -55.13 31.60 21.25
CA ASN A 4 -55.71 30.75 22.31
C ASN A 4 -54.76 30.45 23.47
N TRP A 5 -53.46 30.81 23.39
CA TRP A 5 -52.62 30.92 24.57
C TRP A 5 -52.51 32.36 25.05
N ALA A 6 -53.59 32.82 25.67
CA ALA A 6 -53.52 33.93 26.61
C ALA A 6 -53.11 33.38 27.98
N PRO A 7 -52.49 34.17 28.89
CA PRO A 7 -52.06 33.72 30.22
C PRO A 7 -53.14 33.03 31.09
N ASN A 8 -54.42 33.13 30.69
CA ASN A 8 -55.59 32.69 31.44
C ASN A 8 -56.44 31.64 30.70
N ILE A 9 -56.06 31.20 29.49
CA ILE A 9 -56.81 30.22 28.69
C ILE A 9 -55.84 29.13 28.26
N VAL A 10 -56.08 27.90 28.72
CA VAL A 10 -55.39 26.71 28.25
C VAL A 10 -56.24 26.11 27.12
N PRO A 11 -55.69 25.89 25.91
CA PRO A 11 -56.38 25.20 24.83
C PRO A 11 -56.89 23.84 25.31
N GLY A 12 -58.10 23.48 24.89
CA GLY A 12 -58.66 22.16 25.11
C GLY A 12 -58.14 21.14 24.10
N PRO A 13 -58.52 19.86 24.26
CA PRO A 13 -58.35 18.86 23.21
C PRO A 13 -58.99 19.33 21.89
N ASP A 14 -58.42 18.93 20.76
CA ASP A 14 -58.76 19.25 19.38
C ASP A 14 -58.61 20.73 18.98
N ASP A 15 -58.14 21.60 19.89
CA ASP A 15 -57.86 22.99 19.55
C ASP A 15 -56.64 23.12 18.63
N GLU A 16 -56.67 24.16 17.79
CA GLU A 16 -55.51 24.62 17.03
C GLU A 16 -54.80 25.73 17.83
N VAL A 17 -53.54 25.49 18.15
CA VAL A 17 -52.70 26.36 18.98
C VAL A 17 -51.79 27.18 18.08
N TYR A 18 -51.87 28.51 18.18
CA TYR A 18 -51.03 29.43 17.43
C TYR A 18 -50.21 30.29 18.40
N ILE A 19 -48.89 30.24 18.29
CA ILE A 19 -47.91 30.94 19.12
C ILE A 19 -47.04 31.81 18.20
N GLY A 20 -47.50 33.04 17.98
CA GLY A 20 -46.90 33.94 16.98
C GLY A 20 -47.95 34.94 16.48
N ASN A 21 -47.58 35.86 15.58
CA ASN A 21 -48.48 36.80 14.90
C ASN A 21 -49.25 37.81 15.78
N LEU A 22 -48.91 37.96 17.07
CA LEU A 22 -49.47 39.03 17.92
C LEU A 22 -48.57 40.28 17.89
N PRO A 23 -49.11 41.48 17.58
CA PRO A 23 -48.35 42.73 17.66
C PRO A 23 -47.74 42.93 19.05
N GLY A 24 -46.41 43.03 19.11
CA GLY A 24 -45.66 43.27 20.35
C GLY A 24 -45.19 42.04 21.12
N ALA A 25 -45.51 40.81 20.68
CA ALA A 25 -45.10 39.58 21.35
C ALA A 25 -43.86 38.89 20.76
N LYS A 26 -43.35 39.36 19.61
CA LYS A 26 -42.22 38.74 18.88
C LYS A 26 -41.02 38.43 19.80
N ASN A 27 -40.35 37.30 19.55
CA ASN A 27 -39.18 36.85 20.32
C ASN A 27 -39.45 36.61 21.82
N SER A 28 -40.70 36.32 22.20
CA SER A 28 -41.05 35.99 23.58
C SER A 28 -41.09 34.47 23.79
N THR A 29 -40.92 34.04 25.05
CA THR A 29 -41.06 32.65 25.47
C THR A 29 -42.40 32.41 26.14
N VAL A 30 -43.11 31.38 25.69
CA VAL A 30 -44.30 30.81 26.34
C VAL A 30 -43.88 29.53 27.04
N TYR A 31 -44.27 29.38 28.30
CA TYR A 31 -44.00 28.18 29.09
C TYR A 31 -45.27 27.34 29.22
N LEU A 32 -45.17 26.04 28.93
CA LEU A 32 -46.26 25.10 29.17
C LEU A 32 -46.35 24.79 30.67
N GLY A 33 -47.37 25.32 31.34
CA GLY A 33 -47.54 25.16 32.79
C GLY A 33 -48.20 23.85 33.25
N ALA A 34 -48.71 23.03 32.32
CA ALA A 34 -49.38 21.76 32.62
C ALA A 34 -49.32 20.83 31.38
N PRO A 35 -49.38 19.49 31.55
CA PRO A 35 -49.43 18.57 30.42
C PRO A 35 -50.56 18.91 29.44
N GLY A 36 -50.23 18.92 28.16
CA GLY A 36 -51.17 19.15 27.07
C GLY A 36 -51.34 17.87 26.25
N THR A 37 -52.59 17.39 26.13
CA THR A 37 -52.89 16.16 25.38
C THR A 37 -53.99 16.40 24.36
N GLY A 38 -53.80 15.86 23.15
CA GLY A 38 -54.85 15.76 22.14
C GLY A 38 -55.12 17.06 21.40
N TYR A 39 -54.12 17.93 21.18
CA TYR A 39 -54.29 19.11 20.33
C TYR A 39 -54.40 18.71 18.87
N LYS A 40 -55.07 19.49 18.02
CA LYS A 40 -55.13 19.16 16.60
C LYS A 40 -53.90 19.69 15.85
N TYR A 41 -53.52 20.93 16.15
CA TYR A 41 -52.48 21.65 15.41
C TYR A 41 -51.71 22.57 16.35
N LEU A 42 -50.39 22.69 16.14
CA LEU A 42 -49.54 23.68 16.80
C LEU A 42 -48.77 24.47 15.74
N GLU A 43 -48.90 25.80 15.73
CA GLU A 43 -48.03 26.69 14.96
C GLU A 43 -47.19 27.56 15.90
N ILE A 44 -45.88 27.60 15.67
CA ILE A 44 -44.96 28.53 16.33
C ILE A 44 -44.34 29.42 15.25
N SER A 45 -44.48 30.73 15.36
CA SER A 45 -44.01 31.69 14.35
C SER A 45 -43.48 33.00 14.93
N ASP A 46 -42.90 33.87 14.09
CA ASP A 46 -42.39 35.21 14.46
C ASP A 46 -41.32 35.23 15.58
N GLY A 47 -40.44 34.22 15.62
CA GLY A 47 -39.35 34.14 16.59
C GLY A 47 -39.78 33.71 17.98
N MET A 48 -41.02 33.25 18.14
CA MET A 48 -41.54 32.80 19.43
C MET A 48 -40.88 31.50 19.89
N THR A 49 -40.72 31.36 21.20
CA THR A 49 -40.31 30.10 21.82
C THR A 49 -41.47 29.50 22.59
N LEU A 50 -41.76 28.21 22.38
CA LEU A 50 -42.51 27.39 23.33
C LEU A 50 -41.52 26.52 24.11
N ASP A 51 -41.45 26.71 25.43
CA ASP A 51 -40.73 25.81 26.33
C ASP A 51 -41.71 24.94 27.09
N LEU A 52 -41.57 23.61 26.97
CA LEU A 52 -42.46 22.67 27.63
C LEU A 52 -42.32 22.68 29.16
N ALA A 53 -41.22 23.22 29.72
CA ALA A 53 -41.01 23.40 31.16
C ALA A 53 -41.25 22.12 32.02
N GLY A 54 -41.05 20.94 31.44
CA GLY A 54 -41.32 19.64 32.07
C GLY A 54 -42.78 19.18 32.01
N GLY A 55 -43.61 19.84 31.20
CA GLY A 55 -44.91 19.34 30.74
C GLY A 55 -44.76 18.47 29.49
N GLU A 56 -45.73 17.58 29.29
CA GLU A 56 -45.83 16.74 28.09
C GLU A 56 -46.64 17.46 27.02
N LEU A 57 -46.25 17.31 25.75
CA LEU A 57 -47.04 17.74 24.59
C LEU A 57 -47.30 16.54 23.68
N VAL A 58 -48.42 15.86 23.88
CA VAL A 58 -48.67 14.53 23.27
C VAL A 58 -49.92 14.54 22.41
N SER A 59 -49.84 13.85 21.27
CA SER A 59 -50.96 13.51 20.36
C SER A 59 -51.54 14.71 19.61
N PHE A 60 -50.74 15.35 18.76
CA PHE A 60 -51.27 16.29 17.75
C PHE A 60 -51.02 15.82 16.32
N ASP A 61 -51.94 16.18 15.43
CA ASP A 61 -51.79 15.85 14.01
C ASP A 61 -50.51 16.48 13.50
N GLN A 62 -50.29 17.78 13.75
CA GLN A 62 -49.11 18.48 13.24
C GLN A 62 -48.61 19.65 14.11
N ALA A 63 -47.30 19.73 14.31
CA ALA A 63 -46.57 20.88 14.83
C ALA A 63 -45.75 21.55 13.72
N HIS A 64 -46.12 22.77 13.36
CA HIS A 64 -45.49 23.58 12.33
C HIS A 64 -44.74 24.75 12.94
N ILE A 65 -43.41 24.72 12.87
CA ILE A 65 -42.55 25.75 13.46
C ILE A 65 -41.91 26.53 12.31
N THR A 66 -42.18 27.83 12.24
CA THR A 66 -41.85 28.68 11.09
C THR A 66 -41.23 30.01 11.47
N GLY A 67 -40.44 30.59 10.58
CA GLY A 67 -39.85 31.90 10.79
C GLY A 67 -38.57 31.87 11.63
N GLU A 68 -37.78 32.93 11.47
CA GLU A 68 -36.47 33.06 12.08
C GLU A 68 -36.55 33.07 13.61
N ASN A 69 -35.72 32.24 14.26
CA ASN A 69 -35.63 32.10 15.72
C ASN A 69 -36.87 31.48 16.41
N SER A 70 -37.88 31.03 15.67
CA SER A 70 -39.00 30.31 16.26
C SER A 70 -38.53 28.96 16.79
N GLN A 71 -38.92 28.60 18.00
CA GLN A 71 -38.35 27.46 18.70
C GLN A 71 -39.39 26.67 19.52
N LEU A 72 -39.27 25.36 19.49
CA LEU A 72 -39.88 24.45 20.47
C LEU A 72 -38.77 23.83 21.33
N ILE A 73 -38.88 23.95 22.66
CA ILE A 73 -37.98 23.33 23.64
C ILE A 73 -38.74 22.21 24.37
N VAL A 74 -38.33 20.98 24.13
CA VAL A 74 -38.85 19.77 24.79
C VAL A 74 -37.95 19.44 25.98
N ARG A 75 -38.55 19.15 27.13
CA ARG A 75 -37.85 18.79 28.38
C ARG A 75 -38.50 17.53 28.97
N PRO A 76 -37.77 16.74 29.78
CA PRO A 76 -38.31 15.54 30.36
C PRO A 76 -39.47 15.90 31.26
N ALA A 77 -40.59 15.25 31.05
CA ALA A 77 -41.80 15.47 31.81
C ALA A 77 -41.97 14.41 32.89
N ALA A 78 -42.52 14.82 34.02
CA ALA A 78 -42.85 13.91 35.12
C ALA A 78 -44.22 13.21 34.93
N GLY A 79 -44.80 13.32 33.74
CA GLY A 79 -46.15 12.82 33.46
C GLY A 79 -46.20 11.31 33.21
N PRO A 80 -47.40 10.78 32.94
CA PRO A 80 -47.61 9.35 32.76
C PRO A 80 -47.24 8.84 31.36
N ASN A 81 -46.93 9.71 30.40
CA ASN A 81 -46.62 9.29 29.04
C ASN A 81 -45.17 8.84 28.92
N PHE A 82 -44.92 7.93 27.97
CA PHE A 82 -43.57 7.45 27.65
C PHE A 82 -42.78 8.43 26.77
N HIS A 83 -43.42 9.49 26.27
CA HIS A 83 -42.83 10.46 25.37
C HIS A 83 -43.17 11.88 25.84
N ASP A 84 -42.19 12.76 25.81
CA ASP A 84 -42.30 14.17 26.17
C ASP A 84 -42.95 14.99 25.05
N PHE A 85 -42.77 14.54 23.80
CA PHE A 85 -43.41 15.09 22.61
C PHE A 85 -43.90 13.97 21.68
N GLN A 86 -45.13 14.11 21.15
CA GLN A 86 -45.66 13.18 20.17
C GLN A 86 -46.52 13.85 19.08
N GLY A 87 -46.09 13.80 17.81
CA GLY A 87 -46.86 14.26 16.64
C GLY A 87 -46.07 14.38 15.33
N GLU A 88 -46.69 14.86 14.25
CA GLU A 88 -45.96 15.25 13.02
C GLU A 88 -45.17 16.54 13.27
N LEU A 89 -43.95 16.62 12.75
CA LEU A 89 -43.10 17.80 12.88
C LEU A 89 -42.77 18.39 11.49
N LEU A 90 -43.23 19.62 11.24
CA LEU A 90 -42.83 20.43 10.11
C LEU A 90 -41.99 21.60 10.60
N LEU A 91 -40.68 21.52 10.41
CA LEU A 91 -39.73 22.55 10.80
C LEU A 91 -39.27 23.31 9.55
N GLN A 92 -39.60 24.59 9.42
CA GLN A 92 -39.15 25.42 8.30
C GLN A 92 -37.70 25.90 8.50
N PRO A 93 -37.04 26.43 7.45
CA PRO A 93 -35.72 27.04 7.60
C PRO A 93 -35.66 28.07 8.73
N HIS A 94 -34.55 28.07 9.48
CA HIS A 94 -34.27 28.92 10.64
C HIS A 94 -35.12 28.69 11.90
N ALA A 95 -36.11 27.79 11.85
CA ALA A 95 -36.83 27.34 13.03
C ALA A 95 -36.03 26.26 13.78
N ARG A 96 -36.33 26.08 15.08
CA ARG A 96 -35.59 25.17 15.96
C ARG A 96 -36.49 24.22 16.73
N PHE A 97 -36.07 22.96 16.81
CA PHE A 97 -36.60 21.96 17.74
C PHE A 97 -35.47 21.54 18.67
N HIS A 98 -35.58 21.83 19.97
CA HIS A 98 -34.50 21.66 20.93
C HIS A 98 -34.91 20.68 22.04
N MET A 99 -34.08 19.67 22.26
CA MET A 99 -34.30 18.56 23.20
C MET A 99 -33.37 18.70 24.41
N VAL A 100 -33.92 18.81 25.61
CA VAL A 100 -33.12 18.99 26.83
C VAL A 100 -33.16 17.72 27.67
N ASP A 101 -32.05 17.37 28.33
CA ASP A 101 -32.03 16.33 29.39
C ASP A 101 -32.51 14.91 29.02
N ASN A 102 -32.20 14.44 27.80
CA ASN A 102 -32.48 13.08 27.30
C ASN A 102 -33.98 12.79 27.17
N VAL A 103 -34.70 13.70 26.50
CA VAL A 103 -36.14 13.54 26.24
C VAL A 103 -36.43 12.39 25.27
N ASP A 104 -37.62 11.83 25.40
CA ASP A 104 -38.18 10.85 24.49
C ASP A 104 -39.21 11.53 23.56
N VAL A 105 -38.94 11.51 22.26
CA VAL A 105 -39.74 12.15 21.20
C VAL A 105 -40.27 11.06 20.28
N ARG A 106 -41.58 11.08 19.97
CA ARG A 106 -42.18 10.17 18.99
C ARG A 106 -42.79 10.96 17.83
N LEU A 107 -42.24 10.76 16.65
CA LEU A 107 -42.68 11.39 15.41
C LEU A 107 -43.52 10.40 14.61
N PHE A 108 -44.68 10.83 14.14
CA PHE A 108 -45.51 10.05 13.22
C PHE A 108 -45.92 10.92 12.03
N GLY A 109 -46.49 10.31 10.98
CA GLY A 109 -46.92 11.03 9.77
C GLY A 109 -45.78 11.79 9.06
N THR A 110 -46.11 12.77 8.23
CA THR A 110 -45.10 13.51 7.45
C THR A 110 -44.22 14.35 8.38
N THR A 111 -42.94 13.98 8.51
CA THR A 111 -41.96 14.76 9.28
C THR A 111 -40.86 15.28 8.36
N ILE A 112 -40.82 16.62 8.23
CA ILE A 112 -39.85 17.33 7.41
C ILE A 112 -39.14 18.37 8.28
N ALA A 113 -37.84 18.20 8.44
CA ALA A 113 -37.00 19.07 9.24
C ALA A 113 -36.07 19.91 8.36
N ASN A 114 -36.54 21.08 7.90
CA ASN A 114 -35.73 22.06 7.15
C ASN A 114 -35.04 23.10 8.05
N GLY A 115 -35.34 23.11 9.34
CA GLY A 115 -34.63 23.91 10.35
C GLY A 115 -33.64 23.08 11.17
N THR A 116 -33.34 23.49 12.39
CA THR A 116 -32.36 22.80 13.26
C THR A 116 -33.06 21.94 14.32
N ILE A 117 -32.77 20.64 14.34
CA ILE A 117 -33.03 19.75 15.48
C ILE A 117 -31.77 19.76 16.34
N SER A 118 -31.86 20.07 17.62
CA SER A 118 -30.68 20.16 18.51
C SER A 118 -30.92 19.55 19.88
N GLY A 119 -29.84 19.29 20.62
CA GLY A 119 -29.92 18.89 22.02
C GLY A 119 -29.59 17.42 22.25
N ARG A 120 -30.27 16.77 23.20
CA ARG A 120 -30.07 15.36 23.53
C ARG A 120 -31.36 14.62 23.86
N GLY A 121 -31.47 13.38 23.37
CA GLY A 121 -32.67 12.58 23.51
C GLY A 121 -32.79 11.44 22.50
N HIS A 122 -33.93 10.76 22.57
CA HIS A 122 -34.34 9.71 21.63
C HIS A 122 -35.48 10.21 20.77
N ILE A 123 -35.39 9.98 19.46
CA ILE A 123 -36.43 10.26 18.48
C ILE A 123 -36.85 8.93 17.88
N LEU A 124 -38.05 8.46 18.22
CA LEU A 124 -38.71 7.33 17.58
C LEU A 124 -39.52 7.83 16.38
N VAL A 125 -39.15 7.42 15.16
CA VAL A 125 -39.89 7.73 13.93
C VAL A 125 -40.81 6.58 13.56
N GLU A 126 -42.12 6.77 13.70
CA GLU A 126 -43.18 5.85 13.32
C GLU A 126 -44.08 6.46 12.25
N SER A 127 -43.55 6.56 11.03
CA SER A 127 -44.24 7.16 9.90
C SER A 127 -44.32 6.22 8.71
N TYR A 128 -45.37 6.41 7.90
CA TYR A 128 -45.53 5.82 6.57
C TYR A 128 -44.77 6.59 5.48
N GLU A 129 -44.08 7.67 5.86
CA GLU A 129 -43.23 8.46 4.99
C GLU A 129 -41.83 8.55 5.59
N PRO A 130 -40.77 8.66 4.75
CA PRO A 130 -39.42 8.89 5.23
C PRO A 130 -39.33 10.10 6.16
N PHE A 131 -38.59 9.97 7.26
CA PHE A 131 -38.09 11.13 7.99
C PHE A 131 -37.18 11.92 7.04
N GLY A 132 -37.54 13.16 6.73
CA GLY A 132 -36.77 14.02 5.83
C GLY A 132 -36.05 15.13 6.58
N LEU A 133 -34.72 15.15 6.53
CA LEU A 133 -33.89 16.24 7.03
C LEU A 133 -33.40 17.09 5.86
N GLY A 134 -33.93 18.30 5.71
CA GLY A 134 -33.41 19.31 4.78
C GLY A 134 -32.62 20.44 5.45
N GLY A 135 -32.55 20.43 6.78
CA GLY A 135 -31.84 21.40 7.60
C GLY A 135 -30.69 20.73 8.36
N GLU A 136 -30.66 20.92 9.68
CA GLU A 136 -29.51 20.58 10.52
C GLU A 136 -29.90 19.68 11.70
N ILE A 137 -29.07 18.69 12.02
CA ILE A 137 -29.09 17.99 13.30
C ILE A 137 -27.83 18.37 14.10
N HIS A 138 -28.02 18.95 15.28
CA HIS A 138 -26.95 19.44 16.16
C HIS A 138 -27.03 18.81 17.56
N PRO A 139 -26.43 17.61 17.77
CA PRO A 139 -26.42 16.96 19.07
C PRO A 139 -25.54 17.71 20.09
N ASP A 140 -26.02 17.75 21.34
CA ASP A 140 -25.26 18.27 22.47
C ASP A 140 -24.22 17.24 22.99
N ALA A 141 -23.27 17.71 23.79
CA ALA A 141 -22.37 16.84 24.54
C ALA A 141 -23.13 16.01 25.60
N ASN A 142 -22.60 14.83 25.95
CA ASN A 142 -23.10 13.95 27.03
C ASN A 142 -24.50 13.36 26.76
N GLY A 143 -24.62 12.55 25.69
CA GLY A 143 -25.80 11.74 25.39
C GLY A 143 -26.26 11.85 23.95
N GLY A 144 -26.11 13.05 23.36
CA GLY A 144 -26.41 13.31 21.96
C GLY A 144 -27.83 12.91 21.53
N ILE A 145 -28.02 12.69 20.23
CA ILE A 145 -29.31 12.38 19.63
C ILE A 145 -29.29 10.95 19.10
N THR A 146 -30.29 10.16 19.47
CA THR A 146 -30.55 8.87 18.84
C THR A 146 -31.84 8.94 18.05
N ILE A 147 -31.79 8.68 16.74
CA ILE A 147 -32.96 8.51 15.89
C ILE A 147 -33.13 7.02 15.65
N THR A 148 -34.30 6.49 15.99
CA THR A 148 -34.67 5.09 15.74
C THR A 148 -35.91 5.05 14.89
N GLN A 149 -35.83 4.32 13.78
CA GLN A 149 -36.97 3.95 13.01
C GLN A 149 -37.82 2.90 13.74
N GLY A 150 -39.11 3.16 13.87
CA GLY A 150 -40.08 2.26 14.49
C GLY A 150 -40.46 1.06 13.61
N SER A 151 -41.28 0.17 14.16
CA SER A 151 -41.62 -1.13 13.53
C SER A 151 -42.70 -1.04 12.45
N MET A 152 -43.42 0.06 12.34
CA MET A 152 -44.48 0.23 11.34
C MET A 152 -43.85 0.66 10.02
N GLU A 153 -43.68 -0.31 9.11
CA GLU A 153 -43.16 -0.15 7.74
C GLU A 153 -41.80 0.58 7.65
N ARG A 154 -40.73 -0.19 7.40
CA ARG A 154 -39.33 0.29 7.42
C ARG A 154 -38.97 1.20 6.23
N TYR A 155 -39.58 2.39 6.13
CA TYR A 155 -39.21 3.43 5.18
C TYR A 155 -37.80 3.99 5.44
N PRO A 156 -36.88 3.96 4.47
CA PRO A 156 -35.54 4.52 4.66
C PRO A 156 -35.59 5.97 5.18
N VAL A 157 -34.58 6.38 5.95
CA VAL A 157 -34.46 7.77 6.41
C VAL A 157 -33.81 8.63 5.33
N ASN A 158 -34.22 9.88 5.18
CA ASN A 158 -33.57 10.83 4.29
C ASN A 158 -32.87 11.90 5.14
N LEU A 159 -31.54 11.96 5.06
CA LEU A 159 -30.72 12.83 5.91
C LEU A 159 -30.24 14.11 5.21
N ASP A 160 -30.63 14.33 3.96
CA ASP A 160 -30.15 15.46 3.17
C ASP A 160 -31.21 16.13 2.30
N SER A 161 -32.46 15.69 2.39
CA SER A 161 -33.58 16.00 1.52
C SER A 161 -33.32 15.64 0.05
N PHE A 162 -34.37 15.70 -0.77
CA PHE A 162 -34.25 15.50 -2.22
C PHE A 162 -33.36 16.54 -2.95
N LEU A 163 -32.89 17.58 -2.26
CA LEU A 163 -32.04 18.64 -2.81
C LEU A 163 -30.58 18.60 -2.31
N GLY A 164 -30.22 17.68 -1.40
CA GLY A 164 -28.85 17.54 -0.90
C GLY A 164 -28.38 18.64 0.08
N GLY A 165 -29.28 19.17 0.90
CA GLY A 165 -29.03 20.28 1.82
C GLY A 165 -28.84 19.91 3.29
N GLY A 166 -28.91 18.64 3.68
CA GLY A 166 -28.82 18.27 5.10
C GLY A 166 -27.44 18.45 5.70
N HIS A 167 -27.42 18.82 6.98
CA HIS A 167 -26.20 19.01 7.76
C HIS A 167 -26.26 18.19 9.06
N LEU A 168 -25.37 17.23 9.20
CA LEU A 168 -25.10 16.54 10.45
C LEU A 168 -24.01 17.32 11.19
N ASN A 169 -24.42 18.24 12.06
CA ASN A 169 -23.52 19.16 12.76
C ASN A 169 -23.15 18.66 14.16
N LEU A 170 -22.10 17.84 14.24
CA LEU A 170 -21.50 17.36 15.49
C LEU A 170 -20.33 18.26 15.96
N GLU A 171 -20.41 19.58 15.78
CA GLU A 171 -19.40 20.57 16.20
C GLU A 171 -19.25 20.72 17.72
N THR A 172 -20.13 20.12 18.51
CA THR A 172 -19.97 20.06 19.96
C THR A 172 -19.01 18.92 20.33
N PRO A 173 -17.89 19.16 21.04
CA PRO A 173 -16.96 18.12 21.42
C PRO A 173 -17.64 16.98 22.19
N SER A 174 -17.30 15.73 21.85
CA SER A 174 -17.93 14.53 22.43
C SER A 174 -19.46 14.46 22.25
N SER A 175 -20.03 15.13 21.24
CA SER A 175 -21.42 14.92 20.84
C SER A 175 -21.58 13.60 20.10
N SER A 176 -22.79 13.04 20.15
CA SER A 176 -23.09 11.77 19.50
C SER A 176 -24.37 11.86 18.67
N LEU A 177 -24.33 11.34 17.45
CA LEU A 177 -25.51 11.09 16.64
C LEU A 177 -25.57 9.60 16.34
N THR A 178 -26.69 8.96 16.67
CA THR A 178 -26.95 7.56 16.32
C THR A 178 -28.21 7.46 15.49
N ILE A 179 -28.11 6.83 14.33
CA ILE A 179 -29.21 6.56 13.42
C ILE A 179 -29.41 5.04 13.36
N ASN A 180 -30.59 4.56 13.74
CA ASN A 180 -30.98 3.16 13.62
C ASN A 180 -32.14 3.08 12.62
N ALA A 181 -31.89 2.60 11.40
CA ALA A 181 -32.89 2.53 10.34
C ALA A 181 -32.63 1.36 9.37
N SER A 182 -33.53 1.11 8.42
CA SER A 182 -33.29 0.09 7.39
C SER A 182 -32.22 0.53 6.38
N ALA A 183 -32.34 1.74 5.83
CA ALA A 183 -31.42 2.30 4.85
C ALA A 183 -31.55 3.82 4.79
N LEU A 184 -30.76 4.47 3.93
CA LEU A 184 -31.04 5.82 3.45
C LEU A 184 -31.97 5.79 2.23
N VAL A 185 -32.78 6.83 2.02
CA VAL A 185 -33.65 6.96 0.83
C VAL A 185 -32.79 7.06 -0.45
N ASP A 186 -31.68 7.76 -0.35
CA ASP A 186 -30.72 8.09 -1.39
C ASP A 186 -29.30 8.18 -0.79
N SER A 187 -28.30 8.42 -1.65
CA SER A 187 -26.95 8.70 -1.16
C SER A 187 -26.92 10.06 -0.49
N PHE A 188 -26.21 10.15 0.65
CA PHE A 188 -26.04 11.40 1.37
C PHE A 188 -25.14 12.34 0.59
N SER A 189 -25.65 13.53 0.27
CA SER A 189 -25.02 14.59 -0.51
C SER A 189 -24.81 15.89 0.27
N GLY A 190 -25.02 15.82 1.59
CA GLY A 190 -24.93 16.95 2.52
C GLY A 190 -23.58 17.11 3.21
N TRP A 191 -23.62 17.77 4.37
CA TRP A 191 -22.44 18.11 5.18
C TRP A 191 -22.43 17.31 6.47
N ILE A 192 -21.27 16.79 6.84
CA ILE A 192 -21.02 16.23 8.17
C ILE A 192 -19.90 17.06 8.77
N THR A 193 -20.09 17.60 9.96
CA THR A 193 -19.05 18.32 10.69
C THR A 193 -18.88 17.68 12.05
N MET A 194 -17.64 17.35 12.44
CA MET A 194 -17.37 16.64 13.68
C MET A 194 -16.28 17.34 14.48
N ALA A 195 -16.60 17.75 15.70
CA ALA A 195 -15.62 18.20 16.67
C ALA A 195 -14.90 17.03 17.34
N PRO A 196 -13.76 17.28 18.00
CA PRO A 196 -12.98 16.23 18.64
C PRO A 196 -13.79 15.38 19.61
N GLY A 197 -13.65 14.06 19.50
CA GLY A 197 -14.38 13.09 20.32
C GLY A 197 -15.83 12.85 19.89
N ALA A 198 -16.34 13.53 18.86
CA ALA A 198 -17.70 13.32 18.39
C ALA A 198 -17.86 11.94 17.72
N SER A 199 -19.06 11.36 17.80
CA SER A 199 -19.34 10.04 17.22
C SER A 199 -20.59 10.06 16.34
N LEU A 200 -20.45 9.59 15.10
CA LEU A 200 -21.55 9.32 14.19
C LEU A 200 -21.70 7.80 14.04
N ALA A 201 -22.86 7.27 14.47
CA ALA A 201 -23.22 5.87 14.33
C ALA A 201 -24.36 5.72 13.32
N MET A 202 -24.07 5.13 12.17
CA MET A 202 -25.04 4.82 11.11
C MET A 202 -25.36 3.32 11.16
N ASN A 203 -26.26 2.92 12.06
CA ASN A 203 -26.67 1.53 12.24
C ASN A 203 -27.82 1.19 11.27
N LEU A 204 -27.47 0.98 10.00
CA LEU A 204 -28.38 0.70 8.91
C LEU A 204 -28.37 -0.80 8.55
N GLU A 205 -29.46 -1.34 8.02
CA GLU A 205 -29.48 -2.72 7.53
C GLU A 205 -28.74 -2.86 6.18
N GLU A 206 -28.70 -1.79 5.41
CA GLU A 206 -27.96 -1.68 4.15
C GLU A 206 -26.75 -0.72 4.29
N PRO A 207 -25.71 -0.88 3.45
CA PRO A 207 -24.64 0.11 3.34
C PRO A 207 -25.18 1.50 2.98
N TRP A 208 -24.45 2.54 3.35
CA TRP A 208 -24.77 3.92 2.95
C TRP A 208 -23.62 4.57 2.20
N ARG A 209 -23.95 5.57 1.39
CA ARG A 209 -22.99 6.28 0.55
C ARG A 209 -23.00 7.76 0.87
N ALA A 210 -21.83 8.32 1.12
CA ALA A 210 -21.54 9.75 1.08
C ALA A 210 -21.10 10.08 -0.35
N ASP A 211 -22.01 10.61 -1.17
CA ASP A 211 -21.79 10.78 -2.61
C ASP A 211 -20.75 11.87 -2.94
N ASN A 212 -20.50 12.09 -4.23
CA ASN A 212 -19.49 13.06 -4.68
C ASN A 212 -19.76 14.53 -4.33
N ASN A 213 -20.97 14.88 -3.85
CA ASN A 213 -21.29 16.22 -3.36
C ASN A 213 -21.13 16.32 -1.83
N SER A 214 -21.04 15.19 -1.14
CA SER A 214 -20.89 15.16 0.31
C SER A 214 -19.57 15.76 0.78
N GLN A 215 -19.60 16.37 1.97
CA GLN A 215 -18.42 16.88 2.66
C GLN A 215 -18.40 16.44 4.10
N ILE A 216 -17.34 15.73 4.51
CA ILE A 216 -17.09 15.33 5.89
C ILE A 216 -15.90 16.14 6.39
N ASN A 217 -16.16 17.03 7.34
CA ASN A 217 -15.17 17.93 7.92
C ASN A 217 -14.93 17.59 9.39
N ILE A 218 -13.68 17.34 9.74
CA ILE A 218 -13.26 17.06 11.11
C ILE A 218 -12.50 18.28 11.59
N GLY A 219 -13.02 18.90 12.65
CA GLY A 219 -12.50 20.17 13.18
C GLY A 219 -11.33 20.00 14.13
N SER A 220 -10.69 21.13 14.43
CA SER A 220 -9.50 21.23 15.27
C SER A 220 -9.69 20.75 16.70
N SER A 221 -8.66 20.14 17.29
CA SER A 221 -8.65 19.81 18.72
C SER A 221 -7.72 20.71 19.54
N ASN A 222 -8.29 21.54 20.43
CA ASN A 222 -7.56 22.04 21.59
C ASN A 222 -7.49 20.98 22.72
N VAL A 223 -8.02 19.78 22.46
CA VAL A 223 -8.09 18.66 23.39
C VAL A 223 -7.26 17.53 22.77
N PRO A 224 -5.95 17.48 23.08
CA PRO A 224 -5.08 16.44 22.56
C PRO A 224 -5.67 15.05 22.83
N ALA A 225 -5.67 14.19 21.81
CA ALA A 225 -6.13 12.78 21.83
C ALA A 225 -7.66 12.51 21.79
N ALA A 226 -8.53 13.51 21.62
CA ALA A 226 -9.96 13.24 21.41
C ALA A 226 -10.24 12.80 19.96
N VAL A 227 -10.61 11.53 19.77
CA VAL A 227 -10.82 10.91 18.44
C VAL A 227 -12.27 10.98 18.01
N SER A 228 -12.54 11.59 16.85
CA SER A 228 -13.86 11.57 16.20
C SER A 228 -14.09 10.21 15.52
N ARG A 229 -15.32 9.68 15.54
CA ARG A 229 -15.60 8.31 15.09
C ARG A 229 -16.76 8.20 14.13
N ILE A 230 -16.57 7.48 13.03
CA ILE A 230 -17.65 6.96 12.18
C ILE A 230 -17.75 5.46 12.40
N LEU A 231 -18.93 5.00 12.83
CA LEU A 231 -19.21 3.60 13.17
C LEU A 231 -20.57 3.15 12.66
N GLY A 232 -20.84 1.85 12.75
CA GLY A 232 -22.08 1.22 12.29
C GLY A 232 -21.86 0.42 11.03
N SER A 233 -22.76 0.59 10.06
CA SER A 233 -22.79 -0.15 8.79
C SER A 233 -21.77 0.37 7.79
N ASP A 234 -21.49 -0.47 6.79
CA ASP A 234 -20.55 -0.19 5.70
C ASP A 234 -20.82 1.18 5.05
N VAL A 235 -19.75 1.93 4.78
CA VAL A 235 -19.79 3.27 4.19
C VAL A 235 -19.02 3.33 2.86
N GLU A 236 -19.63 3.95 1.85
CA GLU A 236 -18.95 4.35 0.61
C GLU A 236 -18.63 5.85 0.64
N PHE A 237 -17.35 6.22 0.62
CA PHE A 237 -16.89 7.60 0.49
C PHE A 237 -16.63 7.92 -0.99
N ASP A 238 -17.43 8.79 -1.58
CA ASP A 238 -17.25 9.29 -2.96
C ASP A 238 -17.06 10.81 -3.01
N GLY A 239 -17.35 11.50 -1.91
CA GLY A 239 -17.16 12.95 -1.75
C GLY A 239 -15.84 13.32 -1.07
N THR A 240 -15.85 14.43 -0.35
CA THR A 240 -14.65 14.96 0.31
C THR A 240 -14.61 14.57 1.78
N VAL A 241 -13.50 13.98 2.22
CA VAL A 241 -13.17 13.78 3.63
C VAL A 241 -12.00 14.69 3.98
N ASN A 242 -12.21 15.59 4.93
CA ASN A 242 -11.27 16.63 5.29
C ASN A 242 -10.99 16.59 6.80
N VAL A 243 -9.81 16.10 7.17
CA VAL A 243 -9.34 16.11 8.56
C VAL A 243 -8.37 17.27 8.71
N ARG A 244 -8.82 18.35 9.35
CA ARG A 244 -8.02 19.57 9.52
C ARG A 244 -8.13 20.17 10.92
N GLY A 245 -7.00 20.62 11.45
CA GLY A 245 -6.98 21.70 12.45
C GLY A 245 -6.09 21.43 13.66
N ASP A 246 -4.78 21.40 13.46
CA ASP A 246 -3.79 21.25 14.54
C ASP A 246 -4.14 20.06 15.45
N GLN A 247 -4.02 18.82 14.97
CA GLN A 247 -4.35 17.56 15.65
C GLN A 247 -5.83 17.13 15.55
N GLY A 248 -6.47 17.36 14.41
CA GLY A 248 -7.69 16.66 14.00
C GLY A 248 -7.43 15.15 13.88
N HIS A 249 -8.38 14.35 14.35
CA HIS A 249 -8.27 12.88 14.32
C HIS A 249 -9.63 12.24 14.06
N LEU A 250 -9.74 11.52 12.93
CA LEU A 250 -10.88 10.70 12.58
C LEU A 250 -10.51 9.22 12.56
N GLN A 251 -11.34 8.41 13.19
CA GLN A 251 -11.27 6.95 13.17
C GLN A 251 -12.55 6.39 12.54
N VAL A 252 -12.40 5.58 11.50
CA VAL A 252 -13.50 4.90 10.80
C VAL A 252 -13.46 3.43 11.19
N THR A 253 -14.40 3.02 12.05
CA THR A 253 -14.48 1.63 12.54
C THR A 253 -15.45 0.77 11.73
N ALA A 254 -16.32 1.40 10.94
CA ALA A 254 -17.13 0.70 9.96
C ALA A 254 -16.25 0.23 8.79
N ASN A 255 -16.69 -0.80 8.06
CA ASN A 255 -16.03 -1.13 6.79
C ASN A 255 -16.24 0.02 5.82
N ALA A 256 -15.22 0.31 5.01
CA ALA A 256 -15.21 1.46 4.13
C ALA A 256 -14.87 1.08 2.68
N SER A 257 -15.50 1.75 1.72
CA SER A 257 -15.02 1.79 0.35
C SER A 257 -14.71 3.23 -0.03
N VAL A 258 -13.49 3.50 -0.49
CA VAL A 258 -13.10 4.81 -1.01
C VAL A 258 -13.22 4.78 -2.53
N MET A 259 -14.18 5.51 -3.06
CA MET A 259 -14.59 5.51 -4.45
C MET A 259 -13.66 6.38 -5.31
N GLU A 260 -13.80 6.28 -6.64
CA GLU A 260 -12.91 6.96 -7.59
C GLU A 260 -12.90 8.49 -7.46
N ASN A 261 -14.04 9.12 -7.16
CA ASN A 261 -14.12 10.59 -7.06
C ASN A 261 -13.76 11.12 -5.67
N ALA A 262 -13.50 10.24 -4.70
CA ALA A 262 -13.25 10.63 -3.33
C ALA A 262 -11.99 11.51 -3.23
N VAL A 263 -12.06 12.53 -2.39
CA VAL A 263 -10.91 13.38 -2.07
C VAL A 263 -10.70 13.35 -0.57
N VAL A 264 -9.59 12.76 -0.13
CA VAL A 264 -9.18 12.67 1.27
C VAL A 264 -8.07 13.68 1.51
N MET A 265 -8.27 14.61 2.44
CA MET A 265 -7.30 15.66 2.78
C MET A 265 -6.99 15.60 4.27
N ILE A 266 -5.70 15.45 4.58
CA ILE A 266 -5.18 15.42 5.95
C ILE A 266 -4.28 16.64 6.14
N GLY A 267 -4.62 17.49 7.12
CA GLY A 267 -3.84 18.66 7.50
C GLY A 267 -2.57 18.33 8.29
N GLU A 268 -1.86 19.38 8.69
CA GLU A 268 -0.57 19.27 9.38
C GLU A 268 -0.73 18.60 10.75
N GLY A 269 -0.01 17.50 10.98
CA GLY A 269 -0.09 16.71 12.22
C GLY A 269 -1.44 15.99 12.47
N ASP A 270 -2.36 16.03 11.49
CA ASP A 270 -3.69 15.44 11.57
C ASP A 270 -3.68 13.95 11.19
N ARG A 271 -4.74 13.22 11.59
CA ARG A 271 -4.79 11.75 11.45
C ARG A 271 -6.11 11.22 10.94
N LEU A 272 -6.04 10.25 10.03
CA LEU A 272 -7.17 9.42 9.61
C LEU A 272 -6.82 7.94 9.77
N GLU A 273 -7.63 7.22 10.53
CA GLU A 273 -7.45 5.80 10.83
C GLU A 273 -8.65 5.00 10.28
N PHE A 274 -8.38 3.92 9.54
CA PHE A 274 -9.37 2.94 9.09
C PHE A 274 -9.17 1.62 9.83
N ASP A 275 -10.00 1.37 10.85
CA ASP A 275 -9.95 0.12 11.63
C ASP A 275 -10.76 -1.01 10.95
N GLY A 276 -11.80 -0.64 10.20
CA GLY A 276 -12.66 -1.59 9.47
C GLY A 276 -12.02 -2.12 8.20
N GLU A 277 -12.62 -3.16 7.60
CA GLU A 277 -12.18 -3.62 6.27
C GLU A 277 -12.34 -2.49 5.26
N THR A 278 -11.30 -2.25 4.47
CA THR A 278 -11.25 -1.09 3.57
C THR A 278 -10.98 -1.51 2.13
N THR A 279 -11.78 -1.03 1.17
CA THR A 279 -11.50 -1.20 -0.26
C THR A 279 -11.20 0.15 -0.90
N LEU A 280 -10.02 0.26 -1.51
CA LEU A 280 -9.61 1.44 -2.29
C LEU A 280 -9.93 1.20 -3.77
N LEU A 281 -11.01 1.79 -4.25
CA LEU A 281 -11.42 1.74 -5.66
C LEU A 281 -10.82 2.88 -6.48
N GLY A 282 -10.18 3.85 -5.82
CA GLY A 282 -9.56 5.03 -6.42
C GLY A 282 -9.39 6.12 -5.36
N GLY A 283 -9.73 7.34 -5.75
CA GLY A 283 -9.66 8.51 -4.88
C GLY A 283 -8.28 9.14 -4.86
N ARG A 284 -8.26 10.40 -4.41
CA ARG A 284 -7.07 11.22 -4.23
C ARG A 284 -6.83 11.46 -2.74
N TYR A 285 -5.65 11.14 -2.25
CA TYR A 285 -5.25 11.30 -0.85
C TYR A 285 -4.15 12.34 -0.78
N VAL A 286 -4.40 13.45 -0.08
CA VAL A 286 -3.42 14.54 0.10
C VAL A 286 -3.08 14.64 1.58
N VAL A 287 -1.83 14.36 1.91
CA VAL A 287 -1.31 14.33 3.28
C VAL A 287 -0.28 15.44 3.46
N ALA A 288 -0.60 16.41 4.29
CA ALA A 288 0.29 17.52 4.63
C ALA A 288 1.44 17.07 5.57
N GLU A 289 2.31 18.02 5.94
CA GLU A 289 3.44 17.79 6.84
C GLU A 289 2.99 17.15 8.16
N ASP A 290 3.69 16.11 8.63
CA ASP A 290 3.35 15.31 9.83
C ASP A 290 1.96 14.62 9.80
N GLY A 291 1.22 14.71 8.68
CA GLY A 291 -0.10 14.09 8.51
C GLY A 291 0.01 12.56 8.39
N LEU A 292 -0.99 11.83 8.86
CA LEU A 292 -0.96 10.37 8.85
C LEU A 292 -2.29 9.77 8.41
N ILE A 293 -2.23 8.86 7.44
CA ILE A 293 -3.32 7.92 7.15
C ILE A 293 -2.86 6.52 7.54
N THR A 294 -3.65 5.81 8.34
CA THR A 294 -3.43 4.39 8.64
C THR A 294 -4.61 3.54 8.18
N PHE A 295 -4.29 2.40 7.58
CA PHE A 295 -5.23 1.32 7.31
C PHE A 295 -4.88 0.14 8.20
N ASP A 296 -5.57 0.03 9.34
CA ASP A 296 -5.32 -0.97 10.37
C ASP A 296 -6.15 -2.24 10.15
N GLY A 297 -7.33 -2.12 9.51
CA GLY A 297 -8.13 -3.24 9.02
C GLY A 297 -7.57 -3.90 7.76
N HIS A 298 -8.18 -5.03 7.35
CA HIS A 298 -7.83 -5.67 6.06
C HIS A 298 -8.14 -4.70 4.92
N THR A 299 -7.15 -4.46 4.07
CA THR A 299 -7.25 -3.49 2.98
C THR A 299 -7.15 -4.15 1.62
N VAL A 300 -8.03 -3.79 0.70
CA VAL A 300 -7.99 -4.23 -0.70
C VAL A 300 -7.68 -3.02 -1.59
N VAL A 301 -6.51 -3.03 -2.24
CA VAL A 301 -6.06 -1.92 -3.11
C VAL A 301 -6.33 -2.26 -4.57
N ASN A 302 -7.33 -1.60 -5.16
CA ASN A 302 -7.62 -1.67 -6.60
C ASN A 302 -7.08 -0.45 -7.34
N ALA A 303 -7.27 0.75 -6.77
CA ALA A 303 -6.68 1.97 -7.30
C ALA A 303 -6.52 3.07 -6.26
N GLY A 304 -5.73 4.11 -6.58
CA GLY A 304 -5.61 5.34 -5.79
C GLY A 304 -4.46 6.24 -6.27
N HIS A 305 -4.51 7.51 -5.88
CA HIS A 305 -3.42 8.47 -6.05
C HIS A 305 -3.09 9.15 -4.72
N ILE A 306 -1.90 8.91 -4.20
CA ILE A 306 -1.43 9.41 -2.91
C ILE A 306 -0.40 10.52 -3.13
N GLU A 307 -0.61 11.66 -2.49
CA GLU A 307 0.32 12.79 -2.42
C GLU A 307 0.70 13.01 -0.94
N THR A 308 1.97 12.83 -0.59
CA THR A 308 2.49 13.19 0.75
C THR A 308 3.41 14.41 0.66
N PHE A 309 3.62 15.07 1.80
CA PHE A 309 4.43 16.29 1.85
C PHE A 309 5.86 16.13 1.34
N SER A 310 6.50 15.01 1.65
CA SER A 310 7.84 14.65 1.20
C SER A 310 7.97 13.13 1.01
N ASN A 311 9.16 12.68 0.63
CA ASN A 311 9.50 11.25 0.53
C ASN A 311 9.95 10.65 1.88
N PHE A 312 9.92 11.42 2.98
CA PHE A 312 10.36 10.98 4.30
C PHE A 312 9.16 10.59 5.15
N SER A 313 9.20 9.39 5.74
CA SER A 313 8.11 8.89 6.59
C SER A 313 7.88 9.72 7.86
N SER A 314 8.86 10.54 8.26
CA SER A 314 8.73 11.47 9.38
C SER A 314 7.85 12.68 9.08
N ASP A 315 7.72 13.08 7.81
CA ASP A 315 7.10 14.36 7.45
C ASP A 315 5.68 14.16 6.91
N GLY A 316 5.10 12.97 7.08
CA GLY A 316 3.75 12.62 6.66
C GLY A 316 3.74 11.38 5.76
N THR A 317 2.78 10.47 5.98
CA THR A 317 2.82 9.14 5.35
C THR A 317 1.46 8.46 5.31
N VAL A 318 1.31 7.52 4.38
CA VAL A 318 0.20 6.55 4.34
C VAL A 318 0.74 5.17 4.70
N GLN A 319 0.13 4.51 5.67
CA GLN A 319 0.56 3.21 6.19
C GLN A 319 -0.53 2.15 6.07
N PHE A 320 -0.17 1.02 5.45
CA PHE A 320 -0.98 -0.19 5.42
C PHE A 320 -0.53 -1.11 6.57
N ASN A 321 -1.12 -0.91 7.75
CA ASN A 321 -0.77 -1.62 8.98
C ASN A 321 -1.41 -3.01 9.05
N GLY A 322 -2.66 -3.12 8.58
CA GLY A 322 -3.38 -4.38 8.49
C GLY A 322 -2.92 -5.24 7.30
N PRO A 323 -3.45 -6.48 7.20
CA PRO A 323 -3.27 -7.30 6.01
C PRO A 323 -3.73 -6.54 4.77
N THR A 324 -3.01 -6.67 3.66
CA THR A 324 -3.31 -5.92 2.43
C THR A 324 -3.36 -6.86 1.23
N THR A 325 -4.43 -6.76 0.42
CA THR A 325 -4.57 -7.46 -0.85
C THR A 325 -4.42 -6.49 -2.00
N TRP A 326 -3.36 -6.67 -2.78
CA TRP A 326 -3.03 -5.87 -3.94
C TRP A 326 -3.62 -6.48 -5.22
N LYS A 327 -4.41 -5.68 -5.97
CA LYS A 327 -5.00 -6.10 -7.25
C LYS A 327 -5.39 -4.92 -8.15
N GLY A 328 -4.43 -4.06 -8.46
CA GLY A 328 -4.65 -3.01 -9.45
C GLY A 328 -3.52 -1.98 -9.50
N HIS A 329 -3.83 -0.69 -9.63
CA HIS A 329 -2.83 0.35 -9.86
C HIS A 329 -2.83 1.43 -8.79
N LEU A 330 -1.70 1.61 -8.09
CA LEU A 330 -1.52 2.69 -7.12
C LEU A 330 -0.44 3.66 -7.61
N GLU A 331 -0.73 4.96 -7.53
CA GLU A 331 0.25 6.02 -7.75
C GLU A 331 0.57 6.72 -6.41
N VAL A 332 1.85 6.97 -6.15
CA VAL A 332 2.36 7.58 -4.92
C VAL A 332 3.38 8.67 -5.26
N GLU A 333 2.94 9.92 -5.21
CA GLU A 333 3.80 11.10 -5.21
C GLU A 333 4.22 11.39 -3.76
N GLY A 334 5.39 10.90 -3.34
CA GLY A 334 5.82 10.91 -1.95
C GLY A 334 6.11 9.53 -1.38
N ILE A 335 5.52 9.18 -0.23
CA ILE A 335 5.78 7.92 0.49
C ILE A 335 4.51 7.19 0.94
N ALA A 336 4.45 5.90 0.62
CA ALA A 336 3.51 4.94 1.21
C ALA A 336 4.27 3.73 1.78
N ARG A 337 3.73 3.10 2.82
CA ARG A 337 4.41 2.03 3.56
C ARG A 337 3.51 0.81 3.75
N GLN A 338 3.98 -0.36 3.36
CA GLN A 338 3.39 -1.64 3.68
C GLN A 338 4.01 -2.15 4.99
N VAL A 339 3.24 -2.09 6.08
CA VAL A 339 3.71 -2.49 7.42
C VAL A 339 3.18 -3.88 7.78
N GLY A 340 1.91 -4.16 7.47
CA GLY A 340 1.30 -5.47 7.63
C GLY A 340 1.65 -6.44 6.50
N ASN A 341 1.16 -7.68 6.60
CA ASN A 341 1.34 -8.68 5.53
C ASN A 341 0.62 -8.28 4.24
N ALA A 342 1.21 -8.61 3.11
CA ALA A 342 0.71 -8.31 1.78
C ALA A 342 0.42 -9.59 0.99
N THR A 343 -0.64 -9.58 0.19
CA THR A 343 -0.95 -10.62 -0.79
C THR A 343 -1.22 -9.97 -2.15
N VAL A 344 -0.50 -10.40 -3.18
CA VAL A 344 -0.74 -9.99 -4.56
C VAL A 344 -1.78 -10.94 -5.16
N GLY A 345 -3.06 -10.58 -4.99
CA GLY A 345 -4.21 -11.39 -5.40
C GLY A 345 -4.62 -11.18 -6.87
N GLY A 346 -4.08 -10.16 -7.54
CA GLY A 346 -4.29 -9.89 -8.96
C GLY A 346 -3.10 -9.11 -9.54
N ILE A 347 -3.16 -8.79 -10.84
CA ILE A 347 -2.12 -7.97 -11.47
C ILE A 347 -2.02 -6.64 -10.71
N THR A 348 -0.83 -6.33 -10.23
CA THR A 348 -0.56 -5.15 -9.40
C THR A 348 0.53 -4.30 -10.04
N ASN A 349 0.30 -3.00 -10.10
CA ASN A 349 1.27 -2.01 -10.55
C ASN A 349 1.33 -0.86 -9.53
N VAL A 350 2.47 -0.66 -8.89
CA VAL A 350 2.71 0.49 -8.01
C VAL A 350 3.68 1.43 -8.72
N GLN A 351 3.31 2.70 -8.87
CA GLN A 351 4.18 3.77 -9.32
C GLN A 351 4.42 4.70 -8.13
N ALA A 352 5.66 4.89 -7.70
CA ALA A 352 5.97 5.64 -6.49
C ALA A 352 7.26 6.46 -6.59
N ASN A 353 7.41 7.50 -5.75
CA ASN A 353 8.74 7.92 -5.34
C ASN A 353 9.30 6.92 -4.32
N VAL A 354 8.65 6.77 -3.16
CA VAL A 354 9.02 5.74 -2.18
C VAL A 354 7.83 4.84 -1.90
N PHE A 355 8.04 3.54 -2.09
CA PHE A 355 7.10 2.51 -1.66
C PHE A 355 7.81 1.56 -0.71
N ASP A 356 7.78 1.90 0.58
CA ASP A 356 8.40 1.11 1.65
C ASP A 356 7.65 -0.23 1.77
N MET A 357 8.26 -1.31 1.28
CA MET A 357 7.61 -2.60 1.08
C MET A 357 7.45 -3.41 2.38
N ASP A 358 8.21 -3.12 3.42
CA ASP A 358 8.17 -3.89 4.67
C ASP A 358 8.06 -3.05 5.94
N GLY A 359 8.03 -1.73 5.80
CA GLY A 359 7.74 -0.77 6.85
C GLY A 359 8.82 -0.79 7.93
N GLY A 360 8.61 -1.64 8.93
CA GLY A 360 9.55 -1.85 10.04
C GLY A 360 10.45 -3.08 9.88
N GLY A 361 10.38 -3.78 8.74
CA GLY A 361 11.25 -4.91 8.40
C GLY A 361 10.67 -6.31 8.60
N ASN A 362 9.38 -6.47 8.92
CA ASN A 362 8.78 -7.78 9.24
C ASN A 362 7.58 -8.17 8.36
N ALA A 363 7.31 -7.44 7.27
CA ALA A 363 6.18 -7.75 6.41
C ALA A 363 6.41 -9.06 5.65
N GLU A 364 5.37 -9.89 5.56
CA GLU A 364 5.34 -11.05 4.66
C GLU A 364 4.56 -10.73 3.39
N TRP A 365 5.14 -11.02 2.22
CA TRP A 365 4.55 -10.80 0.91
C TRP A 365 4.26 -12.12 0.19
N ASP A 366 2.98 -12.44 -0.01
CA ASP A 366 2.53 -13.56 -0.83
C ASP A 366 2.22 -13.12 -2.27
N ILE A 367 3.17 -13.32 -3.17
CA ILE A 367 3.10 -12.88 -4.57
C ILE A 367 2.53 -14.00 -5.44
N ASN A 368 1.20 -14.12 -5.45
CA ASN A 368 0.47 -15.16 -6.21
C ASN A 368 0.19 -14.77 -7.68
N HIS A 369 0.29 -13.48 -7.99
CA HIS A 369 0.12 -12.88 -9.31
C HIS A 369 1.30 -11.96 -9.65
N ILE A 370 1.25 -11.34 -10.84
CA ILE A 370 2.29 -10.40 -11.27
C ILE A 370 2.17 -9.11 -10.47
N ALA A 371 3.25 -8.73 -9.78
CA ALA A 371 3.45 -7.42 -9.18
C ALA A 371 4.57 -6.68 -9.91
N THR A 372 4.33 -5.41 -10.25
CA THR A 372 5.34 -4.49 -10.77
C THR A 372 5.43 -3.30 -9.84
N ILE A 373 6.60 -3.05 -9.27
CA ILE A 373 6.88 -1.92 -8.39
C ILE A 373 7.85 -1.00 -9.13
N ASN A 374 7.35 0.15 -9.59
CA ASN A 374 8.14 1.20 -10.23
C ASN A 374 8.34 2.33 -9.23
N ALA A 375 9.45 2.30 -8.50
CA ALA A 375 9.72 3.24 -7.40
C ALA A 375 11.10 3.91 -7.55
N GLU A 376 11.38 4.98 -6.79
CA GLU A 376 12.76 5.42 -6.59
C GLU A 376 13.46 4.60 -5.49
N SER A 377 12.70 4.14 -4.50
CA SER A 377 13.16 3.27 -3.40
C SER A 377 12.02 2.34 -2.95
N ILE A 378 12.36 1.11 -2.56
CA ILE A 378 11.46 0.13 -1.92
C ILE A 378 11.49 0.19 -0.39
N ASP A 379 12.28 1.09 0.19
CA ASP A 379 12.42 1.29 1.63
C ASP A 379 12.48 2.79 1.92
N SER A 380 11.97 3.19 3.07
CA SER A 380 12.07 4.57 3.58
C SER A 380 13.47 4.93 4.07
N THR A 381 14.35 3.94 4.24
CA THR A 381 15.75 4.13 4.60
C THR A 381 16.68 4.18 3.37
N ILE A 382 17.90 4.66 3.59
CA ILE A 382 18.92 4.76 2.54
C ILE A 382 19.49 3.40 2.08
N SER A 383 19.24 2.30 2.81
CA SER A 383 19.77 0.98 2.44
C SER A 383 18.91 0.27 1.41
N ASN A 384 17.72 0.80 1.09
CA ASN A 384 16.82 0.24 0.09
C ASN A 384 16.60 -1.27 0.27
N THR A 385 16.27 -1.67 1.50
CA THR A 385 16.32 -3.06 1.95
C THR A 385 14.93 -3.62 2.20
N PHE A 386 14.73 -4.89 1.87
CA PHE A 386 13.59 -5.69 2.30
C PHE A 386 14.11 -6.77 3.27
N ASP A 387 13.73 -6.66 4.53
CA ASP A 387 14.13 -7.52 5.65
C ASP A 387 13.09 -8.60 5.99
N GLY A 388 11.90 -8.52 5.38
CA GLY A 388 10.77 -9.42 5.62
C GLY A 388 10.84 -10.77 4.91
N VAL A 389 9.67 -11.40 4.70
CA VAL A 389 9.55 -12.67 3.95
C VAL A 389 8.86 -12.42 2.62
N LEU A 390 9.46 -12.86 1.52
CA LEU A 390 8.91 -12.70 0.17
C LEU A 390 8.65 -14.07 -0.45
N ASN A 391 7.37 -14.44 -0.53
CA ASN A 391 6.87 -15.69 -1.09
C ASN A 391 6.43 -15.48 -2.55
N VAL A 392 7.29 -15.76 -3.52
CA VAL A 392 6.93 -15.69 -4.95
C VAL A 392 6.46 -17.05 -5.44
N ASN A 393 5.24 -17.38 -5.00
CA ASN A 393 4.64 -18.68 -5.15
C ASN A 393 3.46 -18.66 -6.15
N GLY A 394 3.02 -19.84 -6.57
CA GLY A 394 1.85 -19.98 -7.43
C GLY A 394 2.12 -19.89 -8.93
N LEU A 395 1.09 -20.14 -9.73
CA LEU A 395 1.22 -20.33 -11.19
C LEU A 395 1.70 -19.06 -11.92
N PHE A 396 1.32 -17.89 -11.42
CA PHE A 396 1.61 -16.58 -12.05
C PHE A 396 2.41 -15.63 -11.16
N GLY A 397 2.87 -16.09 -9.99
CA GLY A 397 3.65 -15.28 -9.06
C GLY A 397 4.91 -14.75 -9.71
N ARG A 398 5.05 -13.43 -9.78
CA ARG A 398 6.26 -12.76 -10.27
C ARG A 398 6.33 -11.38 -9.68
N LEU A 399 7.49 -11.02 -9.15
CA LEU A 399 7.83 -9.67 -8.73
C LEU A 399 8.77 -9.03 -9.77
N ASN A 400 8.41 -7.85 -10.24
CA ASN A 400 9.27 -6.99 -11.05
C ASN A 400 9.49 -5.68 -10.30
N VAL A 401 10.71 -5.43 -9.83
CA VAL A 401 11.07 -4.18 -9.13
C VAL A 401 11.87 -3.30 -10.06
N GLN A 402 11.35 -2.15 -10.47
CA GLN A 402 12.06 -1.17 -11.28
C GLN A 402 12.38 0.03 -10.42
N LEU A 403 13.68 0.26 -10.22
CA LEU A 403 14.16 1.41 -9.50
C LEU A 403 14.50 2.55 -10.46
N THR A 404 14.06 3.74 -10.11
CA THR A 404 14.38 4.99 -10.79
C THR A 404 15.14 5.90 -9.81
N GLY A 405 15.83 6.94 -10.29
CA GLY A 405 16.55 7.85 -9.38
C GLY A 405 17.97 7.40 -9.01
N VAL A 406 18.37 7.59 -7.74
CA VAL A 406 19.76 7.41 -7.29
C VAL A 406 20.10 5.97 -6.92
N PHE A 407 19.10 5.14 -6.64
CA PHE A 407 19.27 3.73 -6.37
C PHE A 407 19.09 2.95 -7.67
N ASP A 408 20.10 2.19 -8.05
CA ASP A 408 20.06 1.22 -9.15
C ASP A 408 19.93 -0.23 -8.63
N LYS A 409 19.92 -0.39 -7.30
CA LYS A 409 19.84 -1.68 -6.61
C LYS A 409 18.99 -1.65 -5.35
N TRP A 410 18.44 -2.80 -4.98
CA TRP A 410 17.79 -3.05 -3.69
C TRP A 410 18.41 -4.28 -3.03
N THR A 411 18.24 -4.39 -1.71
CA THR A 411 18.80 -5.50 -0.92
C THR A 411 17.69 -6.41 -0.43
N MET A 412 17.75 -7.70 -0.74
CA MET A 412 16.95 -8.74 -0.12
C MET A 412 17.72 -9.30 1.08
N ASN A 413 17.41 -8.82 2.28
CA ASN A 413 18.12 -9.18 3.51
C ASN A 413 17.32 -10.14 4.40
N GLY A 414 16.01 -10.29 4.13
CA GLY A 414 15.16 -11.28 4.76
C GLY A 414 15.16 -12.65 4.06
N GLU A 415 13.99 -13.28 3.96
CA GLU A 415 13.81 -14.61 3.35
C GLU A 415 13.06 -14.50 2.01
N LEU A 416 13.64 -15.02 0.93
CA LEU A 416 13.07 -15.07 -0.41
C LEU A 416 12.72 -16.52 -0.78
N ASN A 417 11.43 -16.83 -0.82
CA ASN A 417 10.91 -18.14 -1.18
C ASN A 417 10.47 -18.16 -2.65
N LEU A 418 11.16 -18.95 -3.47
CA LEU A 418 10.92 -19.12 -4.89
C LEU A 418 10.50 -20.56 -5.17
N SER A 419 9.22 -20.80 -5.45
CA SER A 419 8.76 -22.13 -5.85
C SER A 419 8.25 -22.13 -7.28
N ASN A 420 8.32 -23.26 -7.98
CA ASN A 420 7.59 -23.49 -9.22
C ASN A 420 7.08 -24.93 -9.32
N PRO A 421 5.76 -25.17 -9.20
CA PRO A 421 5.20 -26.51 -9.19
C PRO A 421 5.13 -27.15 -10.58
N LEU A 422 5.46 -26.41 -11.64
CA LEU A 422 5.41 -26.90 -13.01
C LEU A 422 6.80 -27.37 -13.49
N PRO A 423 6.85 -28.31 -14.46
CA PRO A 423 8.13 -28.82 -14.97
C PRO A 423 8.90 -27.83 -15.87
N ASN A 424 8.26 -26.76 -16.33
CA ASN A 424 8.94 -25.68 -17.06
C ASN A 424 9.59 -24.69 -16.09
N VAL A 425 10.35 -23.73 -16.61
CA VAL A 425 10.99 -22.69 -15.79
C VAL A 425 10.07 -21.48 -15.68
N ALA A 426 9.94 -20.91 -14.49
CA ALA A 426 9.16 -19.70 -14.23
C ALA A 426 10.05 -18.54 -13.79
N VAL A 427 9.86 -17.36 -14.38
CA VAL A 427 10.50 -16.12 -13.92
C VAL A 427 9.79 -15.63 -12.66
N ARG A 428 10.52 -15.57 -11.55
CA ARG A 428 9.97 -15.15 -10.26
C ARG A 428 10.39 -13.74 -9.88
N ILE A 429 11.64 -13.37 -10.13
CA ILE A 429 12.19 -12.05 -9.87
C ILE A 429 12.70 -11.42 -11.16
N ASP A 430 12.47 -10.12 -11.35
CA ASP A 430 12.91 -9.35 -12.50
C ASP A 430 13.07 -7.85 -12.14
N GLY A 431 13.73 -7.07 -12.99
CA GLY A 431 13.89 -5.63 -12.85
C GLY A 431 15.31 -5.19 -12.46
N ALA A 432 15.41 -4.26 -11.51
CA ALA A 432 16.64 -3.67 -10.98
C ALA A 432 17.52 -4.69 -10.24
N THR A 433 18.81 -4.36 -10.10
CA THR A 433 19.78 -5.25 -9.45
C THR A 433 19.36 -5.58 -8.02
N MET A 434 19.35 -6.87 -7.69
CA MET A 434 19.05 -7.38 -6.36
C MET A 434 20.34 -7.84 -5.68
N ARG A 435 20.70 -7.25 -4.54
CA ARG A 435 21.72 -7.82 -3.64
C ARG A 435 21.04 -8.75 -2.65
N SER A 436 21.34 -10.02 -2.67
CA SER A 436 20.91 -10.97 -1.63
C SER A 436 21.90 -10.95 -0.48
N SER A 437 21.46 -10.57 0.71
CA SER A 437 22.24 -10.70 1.96
C SER A 437 21.55 -11.56 3.02
N GLY A 438 20.32 -12.02 2.73
CA GLY A 438 19.54 -12.93 3.55
C GLY A 438 19.52 -14.36 2.98
N VAL A 439 18.35 -15.00 3.07
CA VAL A 439 18.14 -16.40 2.66
C VAL A 439 17.32 -16.44 1.37
N ILE A 440 17.74 -17.24 0.40
CA ILE A 440 16.96 -17.60 -0.79
C ILE A 440 16.64 -19.09 -0.73
N ASN A 441 15.36 -19.46 -0.74
CA ASN A 441 14.93 -20.85 -0.84
C ASN A 441 14.35 -21.10 -2.23
N ALA A 442 14.99 -21.97 -3.01
CA ALA A 442 14.55 -22.37 -4.34
C ALA A 442 13.91 -23.77 -4.29
N ASP A 443 12.73 -23.92 -4.90
CA ASP A 443 12.01 -25.17 -5.09
C ASP A 443 11.55 -25.30 -6.56
N GLY A 444 11.90 -26.42 -7.19
CA GLY A 444 11.63 -26.70 -8.59
C GLY A 444 12.52 -25.88 -9.54
N LYS A 445 11.99 -25.49 -10.71
CA LYS A 445 12.74 -24.74 -11.72
C LYS A 445 12.34 -23.27 -11.73
N VAL A 446 13.12 -22.43 -11.07
CA VAL A 446 12.86 -21.00 -10.90
C VAL A 446 13.92 -20.17 -11.59
N ARG A 447 13.55 -18.95 -11.99
CA ARG A 447 14.45 -18.01 -12.65
C ARG A 447 14.41 -16.63 -12.00
N ILE A 448 15.59 -16.06 -11.82
CA ILE A 448 15.80 -14.64 -11.54
C ILE A 448 16.33 -13.99 -12.83
N ALA A 449 15.55 -13.07 -13.39
CA ALA A 449 15.89 -12.36 -14.62
C ALA A 449 16.64 -11.04 -14.37
N ALA A 450 16.56 -10.50 -13.14
CA ALA A 450 17.33 -9.33 -12.72
C ALA A 450 18.82 -9.67 -12.58
N ASP A 451 19.66 -8.62 -12.53
CA ASP A 451 21.04 -8.77 -12.06
C ASP A 451 21.02 -9.14 -10.57
N VAL A 452 21.90 -10.04 -10.14
CA VAL A 452 21.97 -10.51 -8.76
C VAL A 452 23.39 -10.48 -8.20
N GLU A 453 23.51 -10.02 -6.97
CA GLU A 453 24.72 -10.12 -6.16
C GLU A 453 24.42 -10.98 -4.92
N PHE A 454 24.99 -12.18 -4.84
CA PHE A 454 24.94 -13.01 -3.64
C PHE A 454 26.04 -12.54 -2.69
N ALA A 455 25.66 -11.83 -1.63
CA ALA A 455 26.59 -11.29 -0.66
C ALA A 455 27.30 -12.39 0.13
N GLY A 456 28.50 -12.09 0.64
CA GLY A 456 29.33 -13.04 1.39
C GLY A 456 28.75 -13.56 2.71
N ASN A 457 27.57 -13.09 3.11
CA ASN A 457 26.83 -13.56 4.27
C ASN A 457 25.43 -14.10 3.92
N SER A 458 25.12 -14.25 2.63
CA SER A 458 23.86 -14.79 2.15
C SER A 458 23.85 -16.32 2.15
N GLU A 459 22.65 -16.90 2.16
CA GLU A 459 22.44 -18.34 2.04
C GLU A 459 21.45 -18.63 0.91
N THR A 460 21.76 -19.60 0.05
CA THR A 460 20.85 -20.07 -1.01
C THR A 460 20.63 -21.57 -0.86
N ASN A 461 19.39 -21.95 -0.57
CA ASN A 461 18.95 -23.32 -0.34
C ASN A 461 18.26 -23.91 -1.58
N PHE A 462 18.62 -25.14 -1.92
CA PHE A 462 17.97 -25.94 -2.97
C PHE A 462 17.22 -27.09 -2.30
N ASP A 463 15.89 -27.12 -2.44
CA ASP A 463 15.02 -28.07 -1.72
C ASP A 463 15.34 -29.55 -2.05
N ASP A 464 15.65 -29.83 -3.32
CA ASP A 464 16.10 -31.15 -3.75
C ASP A 464 17.08 -31.11 -4.94
N ALA A 465 17.63 -32.29 -5.28
CA ALA A 465 18.57 -32.45 -6.39
C ALA A 465 17.99 -32.14 -7.78
N SER A 466 16.66 -31.98 -7.91
CA SER A 466 15.99 -31.60 -9.16
C SER A 466 15.74 -30.10 -9.28
N THR A 467 15.99 -29.35 -8.20
CA THR A 467 15.84 -27.90 -8.14
C THR A 467 16.89 -27.22 -9.02
N GLU A 468 16.45 -26.27 -9.85
CA GLU A 468 17.33 -25.45 -10.69
C GLU A 468 17.02 -23.96 -10.47
N LEU A 469 18.04 -23.18 -10.10
CA LEU A 469 17.99 -21.72 -10.03
C LEU A 469 18.67 -21.12 -11.26
N TRP A 470 17.88 -20.49 -12.12
CA TRP A 470 18.35 -19.93 -13.39
C TRP A 470 18.63 -18.44 -13.26
N MET A 471 19.81 -18.03 -13.69
CA MET A 471 20.24 -16.63 -13.72
C MET A 471 20.27 -16.14 -15.17
N GLU A 472 19.46 -15.13 -15.51
CA GLU A 472 19.34 -14.65 -16.90
C GLU A 472 20.27 -13.48 -17.25
N SER A 473 20.70 -12.72 -16.24
CA SER A 473 21.48 -11.49 -16.40
C SER A 473 22.80 -11.54 -15.61
N HIS A 474 23.39 -10.41 -15.24
CA HIS A 474 24.65 -10.41 -14.52
C HIS A 474 24.50 -11.02 -13.12
N THR A 475 25.39 -11.92 -12.75
CA THR A 475 25.40 -12.58 -11.44
C THR A 475 26.79 -12.48 -10.83
N LEU A 476 26.88 -11.93 -9.62
CA LEU A 476 28.09 -11.96 -8.80
C LEU A 476 27.86 -12.85 -7.58
N VAL A 477 28.75 -13.80 -7.35
CA VAL A 477 28.79 -14.60 -6.11
C VAL A 477 30.00 -14.17 -5.31
N GLU A 478 29.80 -13.49 -4.19
CA GLU A 478 30.88 -13.06 -3.30
C GLU A 478 31.47 -14.25 -2.49
N ASP A 479 32.71 -14.11 -2.03
CA ASP A 479 33.30 -15.00 -1.04
C ASP A 479 32.46 -15.06 0.24
N GLY A 480 32.24 -16.26 0.76
CA GLY A 480 31.42 -16.52 1.95
C GLY A 480 29.92 -16.73 1.69
N ALA A 481 29.41 -16.46 0.48
CA ALA A 481 28.04 -16.80 0.12
C ALA A 481 27.83 -18.32 0.21
N ALA A 482 26.83 -18.77 0.96
CA ALA A 482 26.58 -20.18 1.22
C ALA A 482 25.54 -20.76 0.25
N PHE A 483 25.83 -21.94 -0.30
CA PHE A 483 24.92 -22.67 -1.17
C PHE A 483 24.69 -24.08 -0.60
N VAL A 484 23.45 -24.42 -0.30
CA VAL A 484 23.10 -25.63 0.45
C VAL A 484 22.13 -26.49 -0.35
N GLY A 485 22.39 -27.80 -0.36
CA GLY A 485 21.59 -28.80 -1.08
C GLY A 485 22.31 -29.32 -2.33
N ASP A 486 21.64 -30.22 -3.06
CA ASP A 486 22.23 -30.95 -4.20
C ASP A 486 21.75 -30.40 -5.57
N GLY A 487 21.11 -29.23 -5.60
CA GLY A 487 20.50 -28.64 -6.81
C GLY A 487 21.51 -28.10 -7.84
N MET A 488 21.01 -27.32 -8.81
CA MET A 488 21.83 -26.67 -9.85
C MET A 488 21.65 -25.16 -9.88
N LEU A 489 22.76 -24.43 -9.82
CA LEU A 489 22.85 -23.05 -10.27
C LEU A 489 23.12 -23.03 -11.78
N ARG A 490 22.37 -22.23 -12.54
CA ARG A 490 22.48 -22.19 -14.00
C ARG A 490 22.64 -20.77 -14.51
N ASN A 491 23.81 -20.47 -15.07
CA ASN A 491 24.05 -19.23 -15.81
C ASN A 491 23.52 -19.39 -17.24
N ARG A 492 22.52 -18.61 -17.63
CA ARG A 492 21.87 -18.74 -18.95
C ARG A 492 22.70 -18.11 -20.05
N SER A 493 22.35 -18.39 -21.30
CA SER A 493 23.05 -17.89 -22.49
C SER A 493 23.17 -16.37 -22.61
N THR A 494 22.32 -15.61 -21.92
CA THR A 494 22.37 -14.15 -21.85
C THR A 494 23.07 -13.63 -20.59
N GLY A 495 23.35 -14.53 -19.64
CA GLY A 495 23.90 -14.22 -18.34
C GLY A 495 25.42 -14.09 -18.39
N ASP A 496 25.91 -13.31 -17.43
CA ASP A 496 27.32 -13.06 -17.16
C ASP A 496 27.57 -13.32 -15.69
N MET A 497 28.20 -14.44 -15.37
CA MET A 497 28.40 -14.90 -14.00
C MET A 497 29.86 -14.75 -13.60
N VAL A 498 30.09 -14.08 -12.47
CA VAL A 498 31.38 -13.95 -11.81
C VAL A 498 31.30 -14.68 -10.48
N LEU A 499 32.17 -15.67 -10.29
CA LEU A 499 32.41 -16.27 -8.98
C LEU A 499 33.62 -15.57 -8.37
N ALA A 500 33.44 -14.78 -7.31
CA ALA A 500 34.56 -14.07 -6.69
C ALA A 500 35.64 -15.03 -6.17
N ASP A 501 36.84 -14.50 -5.93
CA ASP A 501 37.92 -15.29 -5.33
C ASP A 501 37.49 -15.83 -3.95
N GLY A 502 37.55 -17.15 -3.76
CA GLY A 502 37.05 -17.86 -2.58
C GLY A 502 35.61 -18.38 -2.68
N ALA A 503 34.84 -18.01 -3.71
CA ALA A 503 33.45 -18.43 -3.84
C ALA A 503 33.30 -19.96 -3.93
N SER A 504 32.41 -20.53 -3.11
CA SER A 504 32.09 -21.96 -3.09
C SER A 504 30.59 -22.18 -3.28
N LEU A 505 30.22 -23.11 -4.17
CA LEU A 505 28.85 -23.61 -4.30
C LEU A 505 28.61 -24.90 -3.50
N ASP A 506 29.60 -25.36 -2.72
CA ASP A 506 29.56 -26.59 -1.93
C ASP A 506 29.05 -27.81 -2.73
N ALA A 507 27.88 -28.36 -2.37
CA ALA A 507 27.26 -29.52 -3.02
C ALA A 507 26.38 -29.16 -4.25
N VAL A 508 26.21 -27.87 -4.53
CA VAL A 508 25.44 -27.35 -5.66
C VAL A 508 26.29 -27.41 -6.92
N GLY A 509 25.69 -27.92 -8.00
CA GLY A 509 26.33 -27.96 -9.31
C GLY A 509 26.15 -26.65 -10.09
N LEU A 510 27.04 -26.42 -11.05
CA LEU A 510 26.99 -25.26 -11.94
C LEU A 510 26.85 -25.69 -13.41
N VAL A 511 25.84 -25.16 -14.10
CA VAL A 511 25.76 -25.19 -15.57
C VAL A 511 25.99 -23.79 -16.11
N ASN A 512 27.01 -23.63 -16.95
CA ASN A 512 27.26 -22.42 -17.71
C ASN A 512 26.73 -22.54 -19.14
N GLU A 513 25.89 -21.60 -19.54
CA GLU A 513 25.45 -21.38 -20.92
C GLU A 513 25.83 -20.01 -21.45
N GLY A 514 26.22 -19.08 -20.59
CA GLY A 514 26.58 -17.70 -20.90
C GLY A 514 28.08 -17.47 -20.76
N LEU A 515 28.44 -16.31 -20.23
CA LEU A 515 29.81 -15.98 -19.85
C LEU A 515 30.04 -16.34 -18.38
N LEU A 516 31.07 -17.12 -18.10
CA LEU A 516 31.56 -17.38 -16.74
C LEU A 516 32.95 -16.78 -16.59
N ALA A 517 33.23 -16.13 -15.47
CA ALA A 517 34.55 -15.70 -15.03
C ALA A 517 34.76 -16.02 -13.54
N ILE A 518 36.02 -16.09 -13.12
CA ILE A 518 36.41 -16.35 -11.73
C ILE A 518 37.24 -15.18 -11.24
N GLY A 519 37.02 -14.78 -9.98
CA GLY A 519 37.69 -13.67 -9.34
C GLY A 519 37.21 -12.29 -9.81
N ASN A 520 37.76 -11.28 -9.15
CA ASN A 520 37.86 -9.91 -9.68
C ASN A 520 39.30 -9.68 -10.16
N SER A 521 39.84 -10.67 -10.88
CA SER A 521 41.21 -10.78 -11.40
C SER A 521 42.34 -11.01 -10.38
N PRO A 522 43.07 -12.13 -10.51
CA PRO A 522 42.62 -13.52 -10.71
C PRO A 522 42.07 -14.14 -9.40
N GLY A 523 41.52 -15.36 -9.45
CA GLY A 523 40.99 -16.01 -8.24
C GLY A 523 40.76 -17.52 -8.31
N ILE A 524 40.29 -18.09 -7.21
CA ILE A 524 39.85 -19.50 -7.14
C ILE A 524 38.37 -19.60 -6.77
N ALA A 525 37.64 -20.52 -7.40
CA ALA A 525 36.26 -20.85 -7.02
C ALA A 525 36.04 -22.36 -7.02
N SER A 526 35.07 -22.85 -6.23
CA SER A 526 34.75 -24.27 -6.13
C SER A 526 33.27 -24.59 -6.34
N VAL A 527 33.01 -25.72 -7.01
CA VAL A 527 31.67 -26.27 -7.27
C VAL A 527 31.66 -27.78 -7.07
N ASP A 528 30.47 -28.38 -6.88
CA ASP A 528 30.33 -29.85 -6.79
C ASP A 528 30.62 -30.52 -8.13
N ARG A 529 29.93 -30.05 -9.17
CA ARG A 529 29.97 -30.54 -10.55
C ARG A 529 29.82 -29.37 -11.51
N PHE A 530 30.36 -29.51 -12.71
CA PHE A 530 30.42 -28.41 -13.67
C PHE A 530 30.07 -28.86 -15.09
N GLU A 531 29.22 -28.08 -15.76
CA GLU A 531 28.97 -28.21 -17.20
C GLU A 531 29.17 -26.86 -17.89
N ASN A 532 30.10 -26.79 -18.85
CA ASN A 532 30.17 -25.69 -19.81
C ASN A 532 29.52 -26.14 -21.12
N THR A 533 28.36 -25.57 -21.45
CA THR A 533 27.58 -26.02 -22.62
C THR A 533 28.17 -25.53 -23.95
N ALA A 534 27.63 -26.02 -25.07
CA ALA A 534 28.17 -25.77 -26.41
C ALA A 534 28.15 -24.29 -26.85
N ASP A 535 27.25 -23.49 -26.28
CA ASP A 535 27.11 -22.06 -26.60
C ASP A 535 27.78 -21.16 -25.54
N ALA A 536 28.33 -21.76 -24.48
CA ALA A 536 28.89 -21.06 -23.34
C ALA A 536 30.33 -20.60 -23.59
N THR A 537 30.74 -19.55 -22.89
CA THR A 537 32.12 -19.09 -22.81
C THR A 537 32.58 -19.12 -21.36
N TRP A 538 33.76 -19.70 -21.13
CA TRP A 538 34.48 -19.53 -19.88
C TRP A 538 35.71 -18.64 -20.13
N LEU A 539 35.79 -17.54 -19.40
CA LEU A 539 36.90 -16.62 -19.40
C LEU A 539 37.85 -16.96 -18.25
N VAL A 540 39.14 -17.08 -18.58
CA VAL A 540 40.23 -17.32 -17.63
C VAL A 540 41.22 -16.16 -17.70
N GLU A 541 41.56 -15.59 -16.57
CA GLU A 541 42.57 -14.55 -16.45
C GLU A 541 43.92 -15.13 -15.99
N ILE A 542 45.02 -14.71 -16.63
CA ILE A 542 46.39 -15.14 -16.35
C ILE A 542 47.27 -13.90 -16.21
N GLY A 543 47.68 -13.62 -14.97
CA GLY A 543 48.63 -12.58 -14.57
C GLY A 543 49.97 -13.12 -14.01
N GLY A 544 50.15 -14.44 -13.95
CA GLY A 544 51.35 -15.09 -13.44
C GLY A 544 51.15 -16.60 -13.21
N HIS A 545 52.09 -17.24 -12.51
CA HIS A 545 52.15 -18.70 -12.38
C HIS A 545 51.49 -19.26 -11.12
N LEU A 546 51.17 -18.44 -10.12
CA LEU A 546 50.58 -18.89 -8.87
C LEU A 546 49.07 -19.11 -9.02
N GLU A 547 48.63 -20.36 -8.91
CA GLU A 547 47.21 -20.75 -8.95
C GLU A 547 46.37 -19.97 -7.94
N GLY A 548 45.22 -19.46 -8.38
CA GLY A 548 44.23 -18.74 -7.56
C GLY A 548 44.66 -17.36 -7.09
N VAL A 549 45.91 -16.95 -7.35
CA VAL A 549 46.43 -15.62 -6.97
C VAL A 549 46.85 -14.84 -8.22
N GLU A 550 47.54 -15.50 -9.13
CA GLU A 550 48.03 -14.92 -10.37
C GLU A 550 47.36 -15.52 -11.60
N HIS A 551 46.53 -16.56 -11.48
CA HIS A 551 45.62 -16.98 -12.55
C HIS A 551 44.39 -17.69 -12.00
N ASP A 552 43.33 -17.72 -12.81
CA ASP A 552 42.05 -18.29 -12.41
C ASP A 552 42.08 -19.81 -12.34
N VAL A 553 41.41 -20.36 -11.32
CA VAL A 553 41.22 -21.80 -11.14
C VAL A 553 39.79 -22.12 -10.75
N LEU A 554 39.15 -23.02 -11.49
CA LEU A 554 37.90 -23.68 -11.09
C LEU A 554 38.19 -25.05 -10.46
N GLN A 555 37.71 -25.27 -9.24
CA GLN A 555 37.80 -26.55 -8.55
C GLN A 555 36.45 -27.28 -8.60
N VAL A 556 36.40 -28.41 -9.30
CA VAL A 556 35.26 -29.32 -9.30
C VAL A 556 35.52 -30.41 -8.28
N THR A 557 34.94 -30.22 -7.10
CA THR A 557 35.32 -30.94 -5.87
C THR A 557 34.70 -32.33 -5.76
N ALA A 558 33.69 -32.63 -6.58
CA ALA A 558 32.99 -33.91 -6.54
C ALA A 558 32.60 -34.42 -7.93
N GLY A 559 31.36 -34.19 -8.38
CA GLY A 559 30.77 -34.80 -9.57
C GLY A 559 31.49 -34.51 -10.90
N GLU A 560 30.84 -34.87 -12.00
CA GLU A 560 31.44 -34.84 -13.33
C GLU A 560 31.75 -33.40 -13.80
N THR A 561 32.86 -33.26 -14.55
CA THR A 561 33.16 -32.05 -15.32
C THR A 561 32.88 -32.30 -16.80
N LEU A 562 31.90 -31.59 -17.36
CA LEU A 562 31.49 -31.67 -18.76
C LEU A 562 31.91 -30.40 -19.51
N LEU A 563 32.81 -30.53 -20.48
CA LEU A 563 33.37 -29.40 -21.23
C LEU A 563 32.92 -29.39 -22.68
N ASN A 564 32.39 -28.25 -23.10
CA ASN A 564 32.06 -27.86 -24.47
C ASN A 564 32.22 -26.34 -24.58
N GLY A 565 31.73 -25.72 -25.66
CA GLY A 565 31.71 -24.26 -25.82
C GLY A 565 33.09 -23.67 -26.06
N THR A 566 33.26 -22.40 -25.70
CA THR A 566 34.47 -21.62 -25.96
C THR A 566 35.25 -21.38 -24.67
N LEU A 567 36.58 -21.46 -24.75
CA LEU A 567 37.51 -20.99 -23.72
C LEU A 567 38.15 -19.69 -24.20
N GLU A 568 38.12 -18.66 -23.37
CA GLU A 568 38.84 -17.40 -23.58
C GLU A 568 39.91 -17.23 -22.51
N ILE A 569 41.05 -16.66 -22.90
CA ILE A 569 42.15 -16.33 -21.99
C ILE A 569 42.44 -14.85 -22.10
N ASN A 570 42.47 -14.15 -20.96
CA ASN A 570 42.95 -12.78 -20.85
C ASN A 570 44.27 -12.74 -20.09
N LEU A 571 45.26 -12.05 -20.66
CA LEU A 571 46.49 -11.71 -19.95
C LEU A 571 46.25 -10.43 -19.14
N VAL A 572 46.46 -10.48 -17.83
CA VAL A 572 46.16 -9.38 -16.91
C VAL A 572 47.41 -8.94 -16.14
N ASP A 573 47.30 -7.81 -15.45
CA ASP A 573 48.29 -7.32 -14.51
C ASP A 573 47.85 -7.71 -13.10
N ALA A 574 48.50 -8.70 -12.49
CA ALA A 574 48.22 -9.17 -11.12
C ALA A 574 48.98 -8.36 -10.04
N GLY A 575 49.56 -7.20 -10.39
CA GLY A 575 50.22 -6.28 -9.45
C GLY A 575 51.68 -5.96 -9.78
N ASP A 576 52.30 -6.72 -10.69
CA ASP A 576 53.71 -6.57 -11.10
C ASP A 576 53.88 -6.10 -12.56
N GLY A 577 52.79 -5.61 -13.17
CA GLY A 577 52.71 -5.28 -14.58
C GLY A 577 51.97 -6.35 -15.39
N LEU A 578 51.60 -6.00 -16.62
CA LEU A 578 50.98 -6.93 -17.55
C LEU A 578 51.85 -8.19 -17.70
N PHE A 579 51.24 -9.36 -17.51
CA PHE A 579 51.96 -10.62 -17.58
C PHE A 579 52.34 -10.98 -19.02
N HIS A 580 53.59 -11.40 -19.20
CA HIS A 580 54.14 -11.86 -20.46
C HIS A 580 54.63 -13.31 -20.30
N PRO A 581 53.76 -14.31 -20.55
CA PRO A 581 54.17 -15.71 -20.45
C PRO A 581 55.21 -16.06 -21.52
N GLU A 582 56.05 -17.05 -21.24
CA GLU A 582 57.01 -17.63 -22.18
C GLU A 582 56.42 -18.86 -22.88
N VAL A 583 56.88 -19.14 -24.11
CA VAL A 583 56.45 -20.33 -24.84
C VAL A 583 56.83 -21.58 -24.06
N GLY A 584 55.85 -22.45 -23.81
CA GLY A 584 55.99 -23.64 -22.99
C GLY A 584 55.46 -23.48 -21.56
N ASP A 585 55.11 -22.27 -21.12
CA ASP A 585 54.46 -22.06 -19.83
C ASP A 585 53.09 -22.76 -19.80
N GLU A 586 52.80 -23.36 -18.65
CA GLU A 586 51.58 -24.13 -18.38
C GLU A 586 50.85 -23.58 -17.16
N PHE A 587 49.52 -23.54 -17.25
CA PHE A 587 48.64 -23.03 -16.20
C PHE A 587 47.48 -24.01 -16.03
N THR A 588 47.31 -24.57 -14.83
CA THR A 588 46.18 -25.44 -14.52
C THR A 588 44.98 -24.58 -14.18
N ILE A 589 43.98 -24.58 -15.06
CA ILE A 589 42.81 -23.68 -14.96
C ILE A 589 41.59 -24.39 -14.36
N LEU A 590 41.56 -25.73 -14.44
CA LEU A 590 40.49 -26.55 -13.88
C LEU A 590 41.07 -27.77 -13.19
N THR A 591 40.55 -28.11 -12.02
CA THR A 591 40.79 -29.42 -11.37
C THR A 591 39.45 -30.13 -11.15
N SER A 592 39.40 -31.45 -11.32
CA SER A 592 38.19 -32.26 -11.21
C SER A 592 38.44 -33.59 -10.53
N VAL A 593 37.62 -33.89 -9.51
CA VAL A 593 37.59 -35.22 -8.87
C VAL A 593 36.81 -36.24 -9.72
N GLY A 594 35.71 -35.82 -10.37
CA GLY A 594 34.74 -36.69 -11.05
C GLY A 594 34.98 -36.96 -12.53
N ASP A 595 36.25 -37.00 -12.94
CA ASP A 595 36.73 -37.03 -14.33
C ASP A 595 36.42 -35.74 -15.13
N VAL A 596 37.24 -35.48 -16.15
CA VAL A 596 37.01 -34.45 -17.18
C VAL A 596 36.54 -35.13 -18.46
N VAL A 597 35.36 -34.74 -18.93
CA VAL A 597 34.73 -35.28 -20.14
C VAL A 597 34.43 -34.16 -21.13
N GLY A 598 34.78 -34.38 -22.39
CA GLY A 598 34.59 -33.38 -23.45
C GLY A 598 35.84 -32.53 -23.72
N HIS A 599 35.65 -31.43 -24.46
CA HIS A 599 36.69 -30.46 -24.79
C HIS A 599 36.04 -29.14 -25.20
N PHE A 600 36.72 -28.02 -24.96
CA PHE A 600 36.38 -26.74 -25.57
C PHE A 600 36.56 -26.82 -27.09
N GLN A 601 35.73 -26.09 -27.82
CA GLN A 601 35.66 -26.08 -29.28
C GLN A 601 36.86 -25.37 -29.92
N ASN A 602 37.63 -24.60 -29.15
CA ASN A 602 38.75 -23.80 -29.62
C ASN A 602 40.00 -24.02 -28.78
N ASN A 603 41.13 -23.70 -29.42
CA ASN A 603 42.36 -23.33 -28.74
C ASN A 603 42.34 -21.80 -28.59
N PRO A 604 42.43 -21.25 -27.37
CA PRO A 604 42.31 -19.81 -27.16
C PRO A 604 43.45 -19.04 -27.81
N VAL A 605 43.17 -17.80 -28.17
CA VAL A 605 44.14 -16.82 -28.62
C VAL A 605 43.90 -15.54 -27.83
N SER A 606 44.92 -15.06 -27.14
CA SER A 606 44.86 -13.80 -26.39
C SER A 606 45.71 -12.72 -27.06
N LEU A 607 45.34 -11.46 -26.84
CA LEU A 607 46.04 -10.29 -27.40
C LEU A 607 46.48 -9.39 -26.26
N ALA A 608 47.78 -9.14 -26.14
CA ALA A 608 48.33 -8.27 -25.11
C ALA A 608 49.59 -7.57 -25.63
N ASP A 609 49.74 -6.28 -25.32
CA ASP A 609 50.87 -5.43 -25.77
C ASP A 609 51.21 -5.54 -27.28
N GLY A 610 50.18 -5.63 -28.12
CA GLY A 610 50.35 -5.77 -29.57
C GLY A 610 50.94 -7.12 -30.02
N GLN A 611 51.05 -8.09 -29.11
CA GLN A 611 51.40 -9.48 -29.39
C GLN A 611 50.16 -10.36 -29.35
N GLN A 612 50.22 -11.48 -30.07
CA GLN A 612 49.23 -12.54 -30.10
C GLN A 612 49.82 -13.79 -29.47
N PHE A 613 49.13 -14.31 -28.46
CA PHE A 613 49.50 -15.48 -27.68
C PHE A 613 48.56 -16.62 -28.07
N SER A 614 49.11 -17.68 -28.65
CA SER A 614 48.33 -18.85 -29.08
C SER A 614 48.50 -19.98 -28.08
N TRP A 615 47.39 -20.52 -27.59
CA TRP A 615 47.38 -21.50 -26.51
C TRP A 615 46.98 -22.89 -27.01
N GLU A 616 47.46 -23.93 -26.34
CA GLU A 616 46.98 -25.31 -26.47
C GLU A 616 46.25 -25.69 -25.20
N VAL A 617 45.04 -26.25 -25.32
CA VAL A 617 44.33 -26.83 -24.18
C VAL A 617 44.68 -28.30 -24.05
N LEU A 618 45.23 -28.67 -22.90
CA LEU A 618 45.62 -30.03 -22.53
C LEU A 618 44.57 -30.60 -21.59
N TYR A 619 43.93 -31.68 -22.02
CA TYR A 619 42.90 -32.36 -21.24
C TYR A 619 43.49 -33.61 -20.58
N HIS A 620 43.53 -33.62 -19.26
CA HIS A 620 43.89 -34.79 -18.47
C HIS A 620 42.63 -35.39 -17.83
N PRO A 621 42.69 -36.61 -17.27
CA PRO A 621 41.53 -37.20 -16.62
C PRO A 621 40.96 -36.36 -15.47
N HIS A 622 41.80 -35.59 -14.76
CA HIS A 622 41.41 -34.89 -13.53
C HIS A 622 41.74 -33.39 -13.52
N ASP A 623 42.19 -32.84 -14.65
CA ASP A 623 42.52 -31.43 -14.75
C ASP A 623 42.53 -30.95 -16.21
N VAL A 624 42.43 -29.63 -16.38
CA VAL A 624 42.64 -28.94 -17.65
C VAL A 624 43.75 -27.93 -17.47
N THR A 625 44.74 -28.03 -18.34
CA THR A 625 45.90 -27.13 -18.35
C THR A 625 45.95 -26.40 -19.69
N VAL A 626 46.29 -25.12 -19.69
CA VAL A 626 46.57 -24.35 -20.91
C VAL A 626 48.07 -24.13 -21.03
N ARG A 627 48.63 -24.41 -22.22
CA ARG A 627 50.05 -24.21 -22.54
C ARG A 627 50.22 -23.14 -23.59
N LEU A 628 51.11 -22.18 -23.38
CA LEU A 628 51.46 -21.22 -24.42
C LEU A 628 52.29 -21.90 -25.52
N LEU A 629 51.78 -21.94 -26.76
CA LEU A 629 52.47 -22.56 -27.89
C LEU A 629 53.34 -21.59 -28.69
N ASP A 630 52.82 -20.38 -28.91
CA ASP A 630 53.46 -19.42 -29.81
C ASP A 630 53.13 -17.99 -29.40
N ILE A 631 54.09 -17.10 -29.62
CA ILE A 631 53.94 -15.66 -29.46
C ILE A 631 54.27 -15.04 -30.82
N ALA A 632 53.27 -14.47 -31.46
CA ALA A 632 53.41 -13.80 -32.73
C ALA A 632 53.18 -12.30 -32.55
N VAL A 633 53.98 -11.48 -33.22
CA VAL A 633 53.61 -10.07 -33.44
C VAL A 633 52.76 -10.08 -34.71
N PRO A 634 51.46 -9.70 -34.66
CA PRO A 634 50.65 -9.61 -35.86
C PRO A 634 51.38 -8.72 -36.87
N GLU A 635 51.65 -9.24 -38.06
CA GLU A 635 52.23 -8.41 -39.11
C GLU A 635 51.32 -7.19 -39.29
N PRO A 636 51.87 -5.95 -39.27
CA PRO A 636 51.05 -4.77 -39.49
C PRO A 636 50.35 -4.97 -40.82
N ALA A 637 49.03 -5.17 -40.79
CA ALA A 637 48.27 -5.51 -41.99
C ALA A 637 48.63 -4.49 -43.07
N PRO A 638 49.18 -4.90 -44.23
CA PRO A 638 49.62 -3.96 -45.23
C PRO A 638 48.39 -3.39 -45.92
N LEU A 639 47.79 -2.33 -45.37
CA LEU A 639 46.74 -1.59 -46.05
C LEU A 639 47.06 -0.10 -46.04
N GLY A 640 47.14 0.43 -47.25
CA GLY A 640 47.48 1.81 -47.51
C GLY A 640 46.50 2.80 -46.90
N ILE A 641 46.98 4.04 -46.89
CA ILE A 641 46.25 5.30 -46.88
C ILE A 641 45.01 5.19 -47.80
N VAL A 642 43.85 4.76 -47.31
CA VAL A 642 42.53 5.06 -47.88
C VAL A 642 41.46 5.02 -46.78
N ALA A 643 40.90 6.21 -46.52
CA ALA A 643 39.57 6.49 -46.01
C ALA A 643 39.08 5.77 -44.73
N VAL A 644 39.13 6.54 -43.64
CA VAL A 644 38.05 6.68 -42.66
C VAL A 644 36.68 6.42 -43.32
N PHE A 645 36.00 5.31 -43.00
CA PHE A 645 34.55 5.20 -42.77
C PHE A 645 34.15 3.71 -42.65
N LEU A 646 33.51 3.37 -41.52
CA LEU A 646 32.76 2.14 -41.20
C LEU A 646 33.55 0.83 -40.96
N PHE A 647 33.74 0.48 -39.69
CA PHE A 647 33.12 -0.68 -39.02
C PHE A 647 33.33 -0.56 -37.50
N ALA A 648 32.39 0.13 -36.85
CA ALA A 648 32.09 -0.01 -35.43
C ALA A 648 30.84 -0.90 -35.35
N ALA A 649 31.03 -2.21 -35.27
CA ALA A 649 29.98 -3.18 -34.99
C ALA A 649 30.65 -4.39 -34.32
N GLY A 650 30.97 -4.19 -33.06
CA GLY A 650 31.63 -5.12 -32.15
C GLY A 650 31.75 -4.36 -30.85
N ALA A 651 30.62 -4.22 -30.17
CA ALA A 651 30.58 -3.61 -28.86
C ALA A 651 31.41 -4.50 -27.94
N THR A 652 32.68 -4.16 -27.76
CA THR A 652 33.41 -4.47 -26.55
C THR A 652 32.59 -3.83 -25.43
N ARG A 653 31.75 -4.64 -24.80
CA ARG A 653 31.11 -4.30 -23.53
C ARG A 653 32.27 -4.31 -22.54
N THR A 654 32.97 -3.18 -22.43
CA THR A 654 33.88 -2.95 -21.33
C THR A 654 33.02 -3.05 -20.08
N VAL A 655 33.07 -4.18 -19.39
CA VAL A 655 32.59 -4.30 -18.01
C VAL A 655 33.44 -3.30 -17.24
N ARG A 656 32.90 -2.09 -17.04
CA ARG A 656 33.49 -1.13 -16.12
C ARG A 656 33.25 -1.71 -14.74
N PHE A 657 34.24 -2.40 -14.19
CA PHE A 657 34.39 -2.50 -12.75
C PHE A 657 34.38 -1.08 -12.19
N ARG A 658 33.24 -0.69 -11.62
CA ARG A 658 33.10 0.58 -10.92
C ARG A 658 33.81 0.35 -9.59
N GLU A 659 35.05 0.84 -9.48
CA GLU A 659 35.77 0.89 -8.20
C GLU A 659 34.84 1.47 -7.12
N LEU A 660 34.39 0.62 -6.21
CA LEU A 660 33.80 1.01 -4.94
C LEU A 660 34.91 1.65 -4.11
N LYS A 661 35.11 2.97 -4.28
CA LYS A 661 35.86 3.76 -3.32
C LYS A 661 35.05 3.80 -2.03
N GLN A 662 35.56 3.10 -1.02
CA GLN A 662 35.14 3.25 0.37
C GLN A 662 35.12 4.75 0.74
N ALA A 663 33.97 5.22 1.23
CA ALA A 663 33.80 6.46 1.97
C ALA A 663 33.44 6.11 3.41
#